data_AF-A0A8I2YKC2-F1
#
_entry.id   AF-A0A8I2YKC2-F1
#
_cell.length_a   1.000
_cell.length_b   1.000
_cell.length_c   1.000
_cell.angle_alpha   90.00
_cell.angle_beta   90.00
_cell.angle_gamma   90.00
#
_symmetry.space_group_name_H-M   'P 1'
#
loop_
_entity.id
_entity.type
_entity.pdbx_description
1 polymer ?
#
loop_
_entity_poly.entity_id
_entity_poly.type
_entity_poly.pdbx_seq_one_letter_code
_entity_poly.pdbx_strand_id
1 'polypeptide(L)'
;MFHATINSQTSTPLLRVWVKATLANGEWKDTLVAAANLKLPRPTIYRAVCERLEMVDRITDAVECFHEMTSESGGEVYMTGPMTEWVCDFTQRRLSANDNATSKTPLLREWAKARLTRDSWKDTILSAVGFTVSRVEVYRVICERLEMIDRIADGVECFHEMISELGAATIKLHDEHMDWALDFGQRAPEKLECLGDKALDNQRYDDAITLYSIALSLISSSPQAVLIKRSKAWLATGSWKQALEDANQVVVLDPSSPWGYEMKHAALHKGGEYDNAADALEMMLRRMEECSSTKVTGTSLHRAHERRFAKLSNGLSTIRHASTFESLSVFKELVSSTMTRIDYVRIKREVRQYFRYVMLSHNWEDNEPLFQQVVHIAVYDLEKSPTHDKLQTFCKIVLDAGFNWAWSDTCCVDKSDNFVLQEALVAMFRWYQGSAMVIVFLRGVRPSSPRGALARSIWNTRAWTLQEDLDLPNHKESPEIISEMEQATGVSTQQLMVLHPGFSSIREKLRLASTRSTTRVEDAAYSLLGIFSAVGIPAIYGEGEASLGRLLANVLTRSGDASILAWTGESSPVFHGPEMSHLPPPIPNSESECIVTGLPTPSFDLDTALRLYDRLNELPTPRFAESRMTLPSIAFQLPPLSASRTGSGRVYHVGTHAFGRVEIRTRHNLSRANSLHLIHPWSDTLLEHENSAFVEDDEETSGEGIHDEGSDENSSSLPPIRIVPMDRETGARRLAARLRQPFGALLLTLEPTGRRAGELRQTA
;
A
#
# COMPACT_ATOMS: atom_id res chain seq x y z
N MET A 1 -67.82 -18.63 47.21
CA MET A 1 -66.84 -19.72 47.45
C MET A 1 -65.78 -19.82 46.35
N PHE A 2 -66.14 -19.86 45.06
CA PHE A 2 -65.17 -20.01 43.96
C PHE A 2 -64.10 -18.88 43.85
N HIS A 3 -64.46 -17.62 44.14
CA HIS A 3 -63.53 -16.48 44.08
C HIS A 3 -62.39 -16.51 45.12
N ALA A 4 -62.52 -17.31 46.20
CA ALA A 4 -61.51 -17.36 47.27
C ALA A 4 -60.35 -18.33 46.99
N THR A 5 -60.51 -19.28 46.05
CA THR A 5 -59.60 -20.43 45.87
C THR A 5 -58.63 -20.28 44.70
N ILE A 6 -58.88 -19.35 43.77
CA ILE A 6 -58.05 -19.13 42.58
C ILE A 6 -56.96 -18.11 42.92
N ASN A 7 -55.88 -18.59 43.56
CA ASN A 7 -54.65 -17.82 43.77
C ASN A 7 -53.45 -18.71 43.42
N SER A 8 -52.77 -18.38 42.33
CA SER A 8 -51.47 -18.91 41.86
C SER A 8 -51.38 -20.41 41.53
N GLN A 9 -51.15 -20.67 40.23
CA GLN A 9 -50.60 -21.87 39.59
C GLN A 9 -51.32 -23.24 39.69
N THR A 10 -52.20 -23.50 40.67
CA THR A 10 -53.00 -24.76 40.73
C THR A 10 -54.41 -24.66 40.14
N SER A 11 -54.74 -23.54 39.49
CA SER A 11 -56.13 -23.14 39.21
C SER A 11 -56.63 -23.33 37.77
N THR A 12 -55.82 -23.83 36.83
CA THR A 12 -56.22 -23.96 35.41
C THR A 12 -57.46 -24.84 35.18
N PRO A 13 -57.63 -25.99 35.85
CA PRO A 13 -58.84 -26.81 35.70
C PRO A 13 -60.09 -26.13 36.27
N LEU A 14 -59.96 -25.45 37.41
CA LEU A 14 -61.07 -24.72 38.05
C LEU A 14 -61.49 -23.51 37.20
N LEU A 15 -60.53 -22.80 36.60
CA LEU A 15 -60.80 -21.72 35.65
C LEU A 15 -61.57 -22.24 34.42
N ARG A 16 -61.16 -23.37 33.84
CA ARG A 16 -61.87 -23.99 32.70
C ARG A 16 -63.31 -24.38 33.05
N VAL A 17 -63.54 -24.94 34.25
CA VAL A 17 -64.89 -25.26 34.72
C VAL A 17 -65.72 -24.00 34.94
N TRP A 18 -65.12 -22.95 35.52
CA TRP A 18 -65.79 -21.67 35.73
C TRP A 18 -66.17 -21.00 34.40
N VAL A 19 -65.23 -20.90 33.45
CA VAL A 19 -65.48 -20.37 32.10
C VAL A 19 -66.57 -21.19 31.38
N LYS A 20 -66.56 -22.52 31.51
CA LYS A 20 -67.61 -23.37 30.95
C LYS A 20 -69.00 -23.04 31.50
N ALA A 21 -69.10 -22.72 32.79
CA ALA A 21 -70.38 -22.40 33.43
C ALA A 21 -70.89 -21.00 33.08
N THR A 22 -70.00 -20.00 32.99
CA THR A 22 -70.39 -18.62 32.66
C THR A 22 -70.71 -18.46 31.17
N LEU A 23 -69.95 -19.12 30.30
CA LEU A 23 -70.11 -19.02 28.84
C LEU A 23 -71.32 -19.83 28.32
N ALA A 24 -71.86 -20.74 29.13
CA ALA A 24 -73.08 -21.48 28.81
C ALA A 24 -74.35 -20.59 28.77
N ASN A 25 -74.31 -19.41 29.38
CA ASN A 25 -75.50 -18.59 29.64
C ASN A 25 -75.45 -17.15 29.05
N GLY A 26 -74.44 -16.79 28.25
CA GLY A 26 -74.31 -15.40 27.76
C GLY A 26 -73.23 -15.13 26.70
N GLU A 27 -72.99 -13.84 26.43
CA GLU A 27 -71.90 -13.39 25.56
C GLU A 27 -70.54 -13.61 26.23
N TRP A 28 -69.50 -13.83 25.43
CA TRP A 28 -68.16 -14.08 25.98
C TRP A 28 -67.59 -12.84 26.73
N LYS A 29 -68.03 -11.64 26.36
CA LYS A 29 -67.69 -10.38 27.04
C LYS A 29 -68.20 -10.33 28.48
N ASP A 30 -69.40 -10.84 28.73
CA ASP A 30 -69.95 -10.94 30.09
C ASP A 30 -69.10 -11.87 30.97
N THR A 31 -68.53 -12.93 30.38
CA THR A 31 -67.60 -13.82 31.08
C THR A 31 -66.31 -13.09 31.46
N LEU A 32 -65.80 -12.20 30.62
CA LEU A 32 -64.61 -11.38 30.94
C LEU A 32 -64.89 -10.33 32.02
N VAL A 33 -66.07 -9.68 31.97
CA VAL A 33 -66.51 -8.74 33.02
C VAL A 33 -66.67 -9.44 34.35
N ALA A 34 -67.29 -10.63 34.37
CA ALA A 34 -67.42 -11.45 35.59
C ALA A 34 -66.04 -11.91 36.12
N ALA A 35 -65.06 -12.06 35.24
CA ALA A 35 -63.71 -12.46 35.58
C ALA A 35 -62.84 -11.31 36.13
N ALA A 36 -63.28 -10.05 36.06
CA ALA A 36 -62.54 -8.88 36.54
C ALA A 36 -62.17 -8.96 38.03
N ASN A 37 -62.95 -9.69 38.83
CA ASN A 37 -62.71 -9.90 40.25
C ASN A 37 -61.79 -11.10 40.57
N LEU A 38 -61.29 -11.82 39.55
CA LEU A 38 -60.34 -12.92 39.74
C LEU A 38 -58.91 -12.38 39.86
N LYS A 39 -58.15 -12.85 40.85
CA LYS A 39 -56.71 -12.54 41.03
C LYS A 39 -55.84 -13.37 40.08
N LEU A 40 -56.22 -13.44 38.80
CA LEU A 40 -55.45 -14.11 37.75
C LEU A 40 -54.94 -13.11 36.72
N PRO A 41 -53.83 -13.42 36.03
CA PRO A 41 -53.42 -12.64 34.86
C PRO A 41 -54.55 -12.66 33.82
N ARG A 42 -55.00 -11.49 33.37
CA ARG A 42 -55.99 -11.34 32.28
C ARG A 42 -55.69 -12.25 31.07
N PRO A 43 -54.45 -12.38 30.54
CA PRO A 43 -54.17 -13.30 29.42
C PRO A 43 -54.51 -14.76 29.71
N THR A 44 -54.38 -15.23 30.96
CA THR A 44 -54.76 -16.58 31.34
C THR A 44 -56.28 -16.78 31.28
N ILE A 45 -57.05 -15.73 31.60
CA ILE A 45 -58.51 -15.73 31.51
C ILE A 45 -58.94 -15.72 30.04
N TYR A 46 -58.39 -14.82 29.22
CA TYR A 46 -58.64 -14.76 27.78
C TYR A 46 -58.34 -16.10 27.08
N ARG A 47 -57.19 -16.72 27.38
CA ARG A 47 -56.85 -18.06 26.89
C ARG A 47 -57.93 -19.09 27.19
N ALA A 48 -58.41 -19.15 28.44
CA ALA A 48 -59.42 -20.13 28.85
C ALA A 48 -60.77 -19.89 28.14
N VAL A 49 -61.13 -18.62 27.90
CA VAL A 49 -62.33 -18.24 27.14
C VAL A 49 -62.18 -18.61 25.67
N CYS A 50 -61.06 -18.27 25.02
CA CYS A 50 -60.76 -18.65 23.63
C CYS A 50 -60.78 -20.18 23.43
N GLU A 51 -60.07 -20.95 24.28
CA GLU A 51 -60.06 -22.42 24.22
C GLU A 51 -61.48 -23.00 24.34
N ARG A 52 -62.33 -22.39 25.18
CA ARG A 52 -63.71 -22.84 25.35
C ARG A 52 -64.58 -22.50 24.15
N LEU A 53 -64.43 -21.31 23.57
CA LEU A 53 -65.15 -20.88 22.38
C LEU A 53 -64.81 -21.76 21.16
N GLU A 54 -63.54 -22.13 20.99
CA GLU A 54 -63.13 -23.13 19.99
C GLU A 54 -63.80 -24.49 20.22
N MET A 55 -63.86 -24.98 21.47
CA MET A 55 -64.48 -26.26 21.80
C MET A 55 -66.00 -26.32 21.55
N VAL A 56 -66.67 -25.17 21.48
CA VAL A 56 -68.11 -25.08 21.19
C VAL A 56 -68.41 -24.56 19.78
N ASP A 57 -67.40 -24.57 18.90
CA ASP A 57 -67.48 -24.16 17.49
C ASP A 57 -67.93 -22.69 17.28
N ARG A 58 -67.76 -21.84 18.30
CA ARG A 58 -68.00 -20.39 18.22
C ARG A 58 -66.72 -19.68 17.75
N ILE A 59 -66.28 -19.99 16.54
CA ILE A 59 -64.96 -19.58 16.02
C ILE A 59 -64.84 -18.05 15.87
N THR A 60 -65.87 -17.36 15.40
CA THR A 60 -65.86 -15.89 15.26
C THR A 60 -65.64 -15.21 16.60
N ASP A 61 -66.38 -15.64 17.63
CA ASP A 61 -66.24 -15.13 18.99
C ASP A 61 -64.84 -15.45 19.57
N ALA A 62 -64.27 -16.62 19.25
CA ALA A 62 -62.92 -16.98 19.68
C ALA A 62 -61.86 -16.05 19.10
N VAL A 63 -62.00 -15.66 17.82
CA VAL A 63 -61.11 -14.72 17.12
C VAL A 63 -61.29 -13.30 17.64
N GLU A 64 -62.52 -12.84 17.87
CA GLU A 64 -62.79 -11.53 18.49
C GLU A 64 -62.22 -11.45 19.91
N CYS A 65 -62.42 -12.50 20.72
CA CYS A 65 -61.84 -12.60 22.06
C CYS A 65 -60.31 -12.58 22.02
N PHE A 66 -59.69 -13.21 21.02
CA PHE A 66 -58.25 -13.15 20.81
C PHE A 66 -57.76 -11.74 20.42
N HIS A 67 -58.48 -11.03 19.55
CA HIS A 67 -58.14 -9.64 19.18
C HIS A 67 -58.31 -8.66 20.35
N GLU A 68 -59.34 -8.82 21.16
CA GLU A 68 -59.52 -8.01 22.37
C GLU A 68 -58.39 -8.26 23.37
N MET A 69 -58.00 -9.54 23.54
CA MET A 69 -56.83 -9.90 24.35
C MET A 69 -55.57 -9.16 23.89
N THR A 70 -55.23 -9.17 22.59
CA THR A 70 -54.01 -8.55 22.08
C THR A 70 -54.04 -7.03 22.14
N SER A 71 -55.21 -6.40 21.94
CA SER A 71 -55.37 -4.94 22.02
C SER A 71 -55.31 -4.38 23.45
N GLU A 72 -55.96 -5.02 24.43
CA GLU A 72 -55.91 -4.56 25.85
C GLU A 72 -54.51 -4.66 26.48
N SER A 73 -53.63 -5.47 25.90
CA SER A 73 -52.35 -5.85 26.48
C SER A 73 -51.19 -4.89 26.26
N GLY A 74 -51.39 -3.87 25.44
CA GLY A 74 -50.29 -3.01 24.96
C GLY A 74 -49.24 -3.74 24.12
N GLY A 75 -49.52 -4.96 23.65
CA GLY A 75 -48.65 -5.70 22.73
C GLY A 75 -47.41 -6.38 23.36
N GLU A 76 -46.93 -5.98 24.54
CA GLU A 76 -45.68 -6.51 25.12
C GLU A 76 -45.87 -7.50 26.28
N VAL A 77 -47.05 -7.55 26.91
CA VAL A 77 -47.22 -8.09 28.27
C VAL A 77 -47.46 -9.62 28.36
N TYR A 78 -47.59 -10.35 27.23
CA TYR A 78 -47.92 -11.79 27.25
C TYR A 78 -46.79 -12.75 26.90
N MET A 79 -45.57 -12.25 26.67
CA MET A 79 -44.42 -13.06 26.22
C MET A 79 -43.76 -13.81 27.37
N THR A 80 -44.55 -14.59 28.11
CA THR A 80 -44.05 -15.67 28.98
C THR A 80 -44.10 -16.99 28.19
N GLY A 81 -43.15 -17.91 28.43
CA GLY A 81 -42.98 -19.13 27.62
C GLY A 81 -44.28 -19.90 27.30
N PRO A 82 -45.12 -20.24 28.29
CA PRO A 82 -46.34 -21.05 28.07
C PRO A 82 -47.46 -20.33 27.30
N MET A 83 -47.49 -19.00 27.33
CA MET A 83 -48.50 -18.20 26.62
C MET A 83 -48.09 -17.98 25.17
N THR A 84 -46.79 -17.78 24.92
CA THR A 84 -46.22 -17.66 23.57
C THR A 84 -46.45 -18.93 22.74
N GLU A 85 -46.26 -20.11 23.34
CA GLU A 85 -46.55 -21.40 22.70
C GLU A 85 -48.02 -21.57 22.34
N TRP A 86 -48.92 -21.20 23.26
CA TRP A 86 -50.36 -21.25 22.99
C TRP A 86 -50.79 -20.29 21.87
N VAL A 87 -50.24 -19.07 21.83
CA VAL A 87 -50.52 -18.11 20.75
C VAL A 87 -50.05 -18.67 19.41
N CYS A 88 -48.86 -19.26 19.32
CA CYS A 88 -48.38 -19.95 18.12
C CYS A 88 -49.34 -21.07 17.69
N ASP A 89 -49.71 -21.98 18.59
CA ASP A 89 -50.58 -23.12 18.27
C ASP A 89 -51.99 -22.70 17.87
N PHE A 90 -52.55 -21.70 18.55
CA PHE A 90 -53.87 -21.14 18.23
C PHE A 90 -53.87 -20.50 16.85
N THR A 91 -52.95 -19.58 16.60
CA THR A 91 -52.86 -18.88 15.31
C THR A 91 -52.52 -19.83 14.16
N GLN A 92 -51.60 -20.79 14.35
CA GLN A 92 -51.23 -21.79 13.35
C GLN A 92 -52.43 -22.65 12.94
N ARG A 93 -53.21 -23.17 13.90
CA ARG A 93 -54.43 -23.94 13.62
C ARG A 93 -55.47 -23.14 12.83
N ARG A 94 -55.59 -21.84 13.09
CA ARG A 94 -56.56 -20.97 12.39
C ARG A 94 -56.08 -20.55 11.00
N LEU A 95 -54.78 -20.33 10.83
CA LEU A 95 -54.17 -20.01 9.52
C LEU A 95 -54.21 -21.21 8.55
N SER A 96 -54.14 -22.45 9.07
CA SER A 96 -54.30 -23.68 8.29
C SER A 96 -55.76 -24.10 8.06
N ALA A 97 -56.73 -23.54 8.77
CA ALA A 97 -58.13 -23.88 8.62
C ALA A 97 -58.74 -23.23 7.36
N ASN A 98 -59.58 -23.96 6.63
CA ASN A 98 -60.24 -23.50 5.40
C ASN A 98 -61.55 -22.75 5.72
N ASP A 99 -61.47 -21.82 6.67
CA ASP A 99 -62.64 -21.12 7.22
C ASP A 99 -62.74 -19.72 6.60
N ASN A 100 -63.96 -19.28 6.25
CA ASN A 100 -64.28 -17.99 5.63
C ASN A 100 -64.33 -16.80 6.63
N ALA A 101 -63.96 -17.03 7.89
CA ALA A 101 -64.13 -16.07 8.96
C ALA A 101 -62.96 -15.06 8.99
N THR A 102 -63.28 -13.77 8.76
CA THR A 102 -62.40 -12.59 8.96
C THR A 102 -61.07 -12.58 8.18
N SER A 103 -60.49 -11.39 7.99
CA SER A 103 -59.14 -11.27 7.39
C SER A 103 -58.14 -12.07 8.22
N LYS A 104 -57.35 -12.95 7.57
CA LYS A 104 -56.34 -13.79 8.24
C LYS A 104 -55.04 -13.02 8.55
N THR A 105 -54.86 -11.82 7.98
CA THR A 105 -53.65 -10.99 8.14
C THR A 105 -53.37 -10.58 9.61
N PRO A 106 -54.36 -10.16 10.43
CA PRO A 106 -54.13 -9.88 11.84
C PRO A 106 -53.66 -11.10 12.65
N LEU A 107 -54.19 -12.29 12.36
CA LEU A 107 -53.74 -13.55 12.98
C LEU A 107 -52.31 -13.90 12.57
N LEU A 108 -51.98 -13.68 11.31
CA LEU A 108 -50.63 -13.87 10.78
C LEU A 108 -49.60 -12.93 11.43
N ARG A 109 -49.98 -11.67 11.72
CA ARG A 109 -49.11 -10.72 12.44
C ARG A 109 -48.79 -11.16 13.86
N GLU A 110 -49.80 -11.63 14.61
CA GLU A 110 -49.58 -12.13 15.97
C GLU A 110 -48.80 -13.45 15.98
N TRP A 111 -49.03 -14.32 14.99
CA TRP A 111 -48.23 -15.54 14.79
C TRP A 111 -46.75 -15.21 14.55
N ALA A 112 -46.45 -14.32 13.59
CA ALA A 112 -45.08 -13.94 13.26
C ALA A 112 -44.39 -13.27 14.45
N LYS A 113 -45.13 -12.42 15.18
CA LYS A 113 -44.65 -11.77 16.41
C LYS A 113 -44.28 -12.78 17.49
N ALA A 114 -45.10 -13.81 17.73
CA ALA A 114 -44.81 -14.84 18.72
C ALA A 114 -43.61 -15.71 18.28
N ARG A 115 -43.57 -16.14 17.00
CA ARG A 115 -42.57 -17.07 16.50
C ARG A 115 -41.16 -16.47 16.39
N LEU A 116 -41.04 -15.24 15.88
CA LEU A 116 -39.75 -14.57 15.69
C LEU A 116 -39.00 -14.22 17.00
N THR A 117 -39.65 -14.39 18.15
CA THR A 117 -38.96 -14.27 19.45
C THR A 117 -38.23 -15.53 19.89
N ARG A 118 -38.53 -16.67 19.27
CA ARG A 118 -37.94 -17.97 19.60
C ARG A 118 -37.08 -18.52 18.46
N ASP A 119 -37.56 -18.36 17.24
CA ASP A 119 -37.03 -19.06 16.08
C ASP A 119 -36.36 -18.10 15.09
N SER A 120 -35.52 -18.64 14.21
CA SER A 120 -35.01 -17.87 13.08
C SER A 120 -36.16 -17.53 12.12
N TRP A 121 -35.97 -16.52 11.28
CA TRP A 121 -36.97 -16.17 10.28
C TRP A 121 -37.17 -17.30 9.24
N LYS A 122 -36.11 -18.08 8.93
CA LYS A 122 -36.16 -19.26 8.06
C LYS A 122 -37.03 -20.36 8.64
N ASP A 123 -36.81 -20.70 9.92
CA ASP A 123 -37.63 -21.69 10.63
C ASP A 123 -39.09 -21.23 10.75
N THR A 124 -39.29 -19.92 10.93
CA THR A 124 -40.62 -19.31 10.95
C THR A 124 -41.33 -19.54 9.61
N ILE A 125 -40.70 -19.27 8.48
CA ILE A 125 -41.28 -19.53 7.14
C ILE A 125 -41.60 -21.02 6.95
N LEU A 126 -40.68 -21.92 7.33
CA LEU A 126 -40.90 -23.36 7.20
C LEU A 126 -42.11 -23.83 8.01
N SER A 127 -42.37 -23.22 9.17
CA SER A 127 -43.54 -23.53 9.99
C SER A 127 -44.87 -23.01 9.43
N ALA A 128 -44.84 -22.13 8.41
CA ALA A 128 -46.04 -21.65 7.70
C ALA A 128 -46.50 -22.59 6.56
N VAL A 129 -45.79 -23.69 6.32
CA VAL A 129 -46.19 -24.69 5.33
C VAL A 129 -47.57 -25.25 5.68
N GLY A 130 -48.51 -25.18 4.73
CA GLY A 130 -49.90 -25.60 4.94
C GLY A 130 -50.84 -24.50 5.42
N PHE A 131 -50.41 -23.24 5.43
CA PHE A 131 -51.33 -22.11 5.61
C PHE A 131 -52.19 -21.91 4.37
N THR A 132 -53.43 -21.48 4.60
CA THR A 132 -54.38 -21.12 3.52
C THR A 132 -54.16 -19.69 3.01
N VAL A 133 -53.29 -18.93 3.67
CA VAL A 133 -52.88 -17.57 3.29
C VAL A 133 -51.82 -17.63 2.18
N SER A 134 -51.79 -16.64 1.29
CA SER A 134 -50.80 -16.60 0.22
C SER A 134 -49.38 -16.55 0.77
N ARG A 135 -48.45 -17.21 0.08
CA ARG A 135 -47.04 -17.28 0.52
C ARG A 135 -46.39 -15.89 0.52
N VAL A 136 -46.76 -15.02 -0.43
CA VAL A 136 -46.33 -13.61 -0.49
C VAL A 136 -46.71 -12.86 0.79
N GLU A 137 -47.94 -13.04 1.29
CA GLU A 137 -48.43 -12.37 2.49
C GLU A 137 -47.70 -12.84 3.76
N VAL A 138 -47.31 -14.12 3.82
CA VAL A 138 -46.44 -14.66 4.89
C VAL A 138 -45.08 -13.96 4.90
N TYR A 139 -44.41 -13.90 3.75
CA TYR A 139 -43.12 -13.20 3.62
C TYR A 139 -43.25 -11.72 3.98
N ARG A 140 -44.30 -11.03 3.50
CA ARG A 140 -44.58 -9.61 3.80
C ARG A 140 -44.66 -9.36 5.30
N VAL A 141 -45.49 -10.11 6.02
CA VAL A 141 -45.71 -9.93 7.46
C VAL A 141 -44.43 -10.23 8.26
N ILE A 142 -43.65 -11.24 7.85
CA ILE A 142 -42.36 -11.55 8.48
C ILE A 142 -41.37 -10.40 8.27
N CYS A 143 -41.26 -9.87 7.05
CA CYS A 143 -40.38 -8.72 6.74
C CYS A 143 -40.77 -7.47 7.56
N GLU A 144 -42.06 -7.11 7.60
CA GLU A 144 -42.57 -6.00 8.43
C GLU A 144 -42.24 -6.19 9.91
N ARG A 145 -42.33 -7.43 10.41
CA ARG A 145 -42.01 -7.72 11.81
C ARG A 145 -40.53 -7.64 12.10
N LEU A 146 -39.69 -8.14 11.20
CA LEU A 146 -38.22 -8.04 11.30
C LEU A 146 -37.76 -6.57 11.27
N GLU A 147 -38.41 -5.73 10.46
CA GLU A 147 -38.18 -4.28 10.44
C GLU A 147 -38.54 -3.61 11.77
N MET A 148 -39.67 -3.99 12.39
CA MET A 148 -40.13 -3.44 13.68
C MET A 148 -39.23 -3.81 14.87
N ILE A 149 -38.54 -4.96 14.83
CA ILE A 149 -37.63 -5.40 15.90
C ILE A 149 -36.16 -5.05 15.62
N ASP A 150 -35.92 -4.13 14.67
CA ASP A 150 -34.59 -3.68 14.22
C ASP A 150 -33.66 -4.80 13.70
N ARG A 151 -34.23 -5.93 13.26
CA ARG A 151 -33.51 -7.01 12.58
C ARG A 151 -33.64 -6.88 11.06
N ILE A 152 -33.34 -5.69 10.53
CA ILE A 152 -33.62 -5.37 9.13
C ILE A 152 -32.77 -6.17 8.13
N ALA A 153 -31.54 -6.56 8.51
CA ALA A 153 -30.69 -7.42 7.68
C ALA A 153 -31.35 -8.78 7.39
N ASP A 154 -31.92 -9.41 8.42
CA ASP A 154 -32.73 -10.63 8.28
C ASP A 154 -33.97 -10.39 7.43
N GLY A 155 -34.60 -9.21 7.57
CA GLY A 155 -35.75 -8.81 6.76
C GLY A 155 -35.42 -8.69 5.27
N VAL A 156 -34.23 -8.19 4.92
CA VAL A 156 -33.76 -8.09 3.54
C VAL A 156 -33.38 -9.45 2.97
N GLU A 157 -32.76 -10.34 3.75
CA GLU A 157 -32.51 -11.72 3.32
C GLU A 157 -33.83 -12.46 3.04
N CYS A 158 -34.81 -12.31 3.93
CA CYS A 158 -36.18 -12.82 3.76
C CYS A 158 -36.85 -12.28 2.50
N PHE A 159 -36.67 -10.98 2.21
CA PHE A 159 -37.18 -10.33 1.01
C PHE A 159 -36.53 -10.86 -0.28
N HIS A 160 -35.20 -11.06 -0.30
CA HIS A 160 -34.51 -11.66 -1.43
C HIS A 160 -34.95 -13.12 -1.67
N GLU A 161 -35.14 -13.90 -0.61
CA GLU A 161 -35.66 -15.27 -0.71
C GLU A 161 -37.08 -15.29 -1.26
N MET A 162 -37.96 -14.39 -0.82
CA MET A 162 -39.29 -14.21 -1.39
C MET A 162 -39.24 -13.98 -2.91
N ILE A 163 -38.38 -13.07 -3.37
CA ILE A 163 -38.23 -12.77 -4.81
C ILE A 163 -37.70 -13.98 -5.57
N SER A 164 -36.73 -14.71 -5.00
CA SER A 164 -36.12 -15.90 -5.58
C SER A 164 -37.11 -17.06 -5.72
N GLU A 165 -37.86 -17.37 -4.64
CA GLU A 165 -38.78 -18.50 -4.61
C GLU A 165 -40.04 -18.28 -5.45
N LEU A 166 -40.58 -17.06 -5.45
CA LEU A 166 -41.89 -16.79 -6.05
C LEU A 166 -41.77 -16.21 -7.47
N GLY A 167 -40.60 -15.66 -7.81
CA GLY A 167 -40.33 -15.03 -9.09
C GLY A 167 -41.02 -13.68 -9.25
N ALA A 168 -40.35 -12.72 -9.90
CA ALA A 168 -40.85 -11.36 -10.08
C ALA A 168 -42.21 -11.28 -10.84
N ALA A 169 -42.56 -12.29 -11.63
CA ALA A 169 -43.82 -12.34 -12.37
C ALA A 169 -45.03 -12.67 -11.49
N THR A 170 -44.84 -13.46 -10.42
CA THR A 170 -45.92 -13.86 -9.49
C THR A 170 -46.24 -12.73 -8.51
N ILE A 171 -45.23 -11.95 -8.10
CA ILE A 171 -45.38 -10.77 -7.24
C ILE A 171 -46.12 -9.65 -7.98
N LYS A 172 -45.92 -9.52 -9.30
CA LYS A 172 -46.59 -8.53 -10.18
C LYS A 172 -48.09 -8.79 -10.40
N LEU A 173 -48.63 -9.95 -10.04
CA LEU A 173 -50.06 -10.27 -10.24
C LEU A 173 -50.98 -9.65 -9.16
N HIS A 174 -50.41 -9.12 -8.07
CA HIS A 174 -51.14 -8.43 -7.01
C HIS A 174 -50.55 -7.03 -6.79
N ASP A 175 -51.26 -5.99 -7.26
CA ASP A 175 -50.82 -4.59 -7.18
C ASP A 175 -50.42 -4.16 -5.76
N GLU A 176 -51.17 -4.57 -4.73
CA GLU A 176 -50.88 -4.23 -3.32
C GLU A 176 -49.54 -4.78 -2.81
N HIS A 177 -49.11 -5.96 -3.28
CA HIS A 177 -47.84 -6.57 -2.86
C HIS A 177 -46.65 -5.97 -3.59
N MET A 178 -46.87 -5.50 -4.83
CA MET A 178 -45.85 -4.82 -5.61
C MET A 178 -45.54 -3.44 -5.04
N ASP A 179 -46.57 -2.67 -4.66
CA ASP A 179 -46.40 -1.36 -4.02
C ASP A 179 -45.62 -1.47 -2.69
N TRP A 180 -45.96 -2.46 -1.86
CA TRP A 180 -45.19 -2.74 -0.64
C TRP A 180 -43.73 -3.14 -0.92
N ALA A 181 -43.49 -4.00 -1.92
CA ALA A 181 -42.14 -4.45 -2.23
C ALA A 181 -41.25 -3.31 -2.77
N LEU A 182 -41.83 -2.38 -3.53
CA LEU A 182 -41.16 -1.17 -3.99
C LEU A 182 -40.85 -0.22 -2.81
N ASP A 183 -41.82 -0.01 -1.92
CA ASP A 183 -41.67 0.82 -0.73
C ASP A 183 -40.60 0.25 0.24
N PHE A 184 -40.64 -1.07 0.49
CA PHE A 184 -39.63 -1.76 1.30
C PHE A 184 -38.23 -1.65 0.68
N GLY A 185 -38.12 -1.85 -0.64
CA GLY A 185 -36.86 -1.70 -1.37
C GLY A 185 -36.27 -0.28 -1.32
N GLN A 186 -37.10 0.76 -1.17
CA GLN A 186 -36.65 2.14 -1.01
C GLN A 186 -36.25 2.48 0.43
N ARG A 187 -37.01 2.02 1.43
CA ARG A 187 -36.77 2.35 2.85
C ARG A 187 -35.65 1.53 3.49
N ALA A 188 -35.52 0.25 3.12
CA ALA A 188 -34.56 -0.65 3.74
C ALA A 188 -33.09 -0.21 3.60
N PRO A 189 -32.62 0.28 2.43
CA PRO A 189 -31.25 0.78 2.27
C PRO A 189 -30.91 1.93 3.22
N GLU A 190 -31.80 2.92 3.36
CA GLU A 190 -31.57 4.09 4.23
C GLU A 190 -31.43 3.66 5.71
N LYS A 191 -32.28 2.73 6.16
CA LYS A 191 -32.23 2.22 7.53
C LYS A 191 -30.99 1.34 7.77
N LEU A 192 -30.57 0.53 6.78
CA LEU A 192 -29.32 -0.23 6.82
C LEU A 192 -28.09 0.68 6.86
N GLU A 193 -28.09 1.77 6.09
CA GLU A 193 -27.03 2.77 6.10
C GLU A 193 -26.90 3.42 7.48
N CYS A 194 -28.03 3.82 8.09
CA CYS A 194 -28.04 4.40 9.44
C CYS A 194 -27.51 3.42 10.51
N LEU A 195 -27.86 2.13 10.40
CA LEU A 195 -27.33 1.09 11.31
C LEU A 195 -25.84 0.84 11.06
N GLY A 196 -25.41 0.84 9.80
CA GLY A 196 -24.01 0.74 9.41
C GLY A 196 -23.18 1.90 9.95
N ASP A 197 -23.69 3.13 9.86
CA ASP A 197 -23.04 4.33 10.43
C ASP A 197 -22.90 4.21 11.95
N LYS A 198 -23.95 3.76 12.63
CA LYS A 198 -23.90 3.49 14.07
C LYS A 198 -22.90 2.39 14.43
N ALA A 199 -22.76 1.35 13.61
CA ALA A 199 -21.77 0.29 13.82
C ALA A 199 -20.34 0.82 13.59
N LEU A 200 -20.13 1.62 12.55
CA LEU A 200 -18.87 2.27 12.22
C LEU A 200 -18.41 3.22 13.35
N ASP A 201 -19.31 4.05 13.88
CA ASP A 201 -19.04 4.97 14.99
C ASP A 201 -18.68 4.21 16.29
N ASN A 202 -19.25 3.02 16.48
CA ASN A 202 -18.95 2.12 17.60
C ASN A 202 -17.74 1.20 17.33
N GLN A 203 -16.97 1.42 16.25
CA GLN A 203 -15.81 0.62 15.86
C GLN A 203 -16.09 -0.88 15.62
N ARG A 204 -17.36 -1.24 15.36
CA ARG A 204 -17.75 -2.59 14.94
C ARG A 204 -17.70 -2.68 13.42
N TYR A 205 -16.48 -2.79 12.90
CA TYR A 205 -16.23 -2.67 11.46
C TYR A 205 -16.82 -3.82 10.64
N ASP A 206 -16.76 -5.06 11.13
CA ASP A 206 -17.31 -6.23 10.41
C ASP A 206 -18.85 -6.15 10.31
N ASP A 207 -19.52 -5.72 11.38
CA ASP A 207 -20.96 -5.43 11.37
C ASP A 207 -21.29 -4.33 10.36
N ALA A 208 -20.53 -3.24 10.34
CA ALA A 208 -20.73 -2.12 9.41
C ALA A 208 -20.56 -2.56 7.94
N ILE A 209 -19.50 -3.33 7.64
CA ILE A 209 -19.23 -3.89 6.31
C ILE A 209 -20.40 -4.77 5.85
N THR A 210 -20.91 -5.61 6.74
CA THR A 210 -22.04 -6.51 6.45
C THR A 210 -23.29 -5.69 6.12
N LEU A 211 -23.64 -4.72 6.97
CA LEU A 211 -24.80 -3.85 6.79
C LEU A 211 -24.73 -3.01 5.50
N TYR A 212 -23.57 -2.41 5.20
CA TYR A 212 -23.39 -1.67 3.94
C TYR A 212 -23.44 -2.58 2.71
N SER A 213 -22.96 -3.82 2.81
CA SER A 213 -23.02 -4.77 1.69
C SER A 213 -24.46 -5.20 1.38
N ILE A 214 -25.28 -5.39 2.42
CA ILE A 214 -26.71 -5.64 2.26
C ILE A 214 -27.43 -4.41 1.71
N ALA A 215 -27.06 -3.19 2.15
CA ALA A 215 -27.63 -1.97 1.58
C ALA A 215 -27.33 -1.86 0.08
N LEU A 216 -26.08 -2.16 -0.33
CA LEU A 216 -25.66 -2.12 -1.72
C LEU A 216 -26.33 -3.17 -2.62
N SER A 217 -26.83 -4.29 -2.08
CA SER A 217 -27.59 -5.26 -2.88
C SER A 217 -28.99 -4.77 -3.26
N LEU A 218 -29.49 -3.74 -2.56
CA LEU A 218 -30.81 -3.15 -2.79
C LEU A 218 -30.74 -1.81 -3.54
N ILE A 219 -29.64 -1.07 -3.41
CA ILE A 219 -29.48 0.23 -4.06
C ILE A 219 -29.29 0.05 -5.57
N SER A 220 -30.28 0.48 -6.33
CA SER A 220 -30.22 0.57 -7.80
C SER A 220 -29.82 1.95 -8.31
N SER A 221 -29.96 2.98 -7.46
CA SER A 221 -29.69 4.39 -7.80
C SER A 221 -28.81 5.03 -6.72
N SER A 222 -27.65 5.54 -7.11
CA SER A 222 -26.66 6.24 -6.27
C SER A 222 -25.95 5.46 -5.13
N PRO A 223 -25.16 4.40 -5.42
CA PRO A 223 -24.45 3.63 -4.40
C PRO A 223 -23.15 4.30 -3.89
N GLN A 224 -22.73 5.45 -4.44
CA GLN A 224 -21.41 6.05 -4.20
C GLN A 224 -21.18 6.35 -2.71
N ALA A 225 -22.17 6.92 -2.02
CA ALA A 225 -22.05 7.27 -0.61
C ALA A 225 -21.81 6.05 0.29
N VAL A 226 -22.54 4.96 0.03
CA VAL A 226 -22.42 3.71 0.80
C VAL A 226 -21.11 2.98 0.47
N LEU A 227 -20.66 2.99 -0.79
CA LEU A 227 -19.35 2.46 -1.19
C LEU A 227 -18.19 3.17 -0.51
N ILE A 228 -18.23 4.51 -0.39
CA ILE A 228 -17.21 5.28 0.34
C ILE A 228 -17.18 4.86 1.82
N LYS A 229 -18.36 4.72 2.45
CA LYS A 229 -18.49 4.30 3.86
C LYS A 229 -17.99 2.88 4.08
N ARG A 230 -18.30 1.94 3.18
CA ARG A 230 -17.81 0.56 3.23
C ARG A 230 -16.31 0.47 2.99
N SER A 231 -15.77 1.20 2.01
CA SER A 231 -14.33 1.32 1.76
C SER A 231 -13.58 1.78 3.01
N LYS A 232 -14.12 2.80 3.72
CA LYS A 232 -13.57 3.26 4.99
C LYS A 232 -13.58 2.17 6.07
N ALA A 233 -14.63 1.36 6.15
CA ALA A 233 -14.70 0.23 7.09
C ALA A 233 -13.66 -0.86 6.75
N TRP A 234 -13.48 -1.19 5.47
CA TRP A 234 -12.42 -2.10 5.00
C TRP A 234 -11.01 -1.59 5.31
N LEU A 235 -10.78 -0.28 5.16
CA LEU A 235 -9.52 0.34 5.55
C LEU A 235 -9.28 0.21 7.06
N ALA A 236 -10.30 0.29 7.90
CA ALA A 236 -10.15 0.11 9.34
C ALA A 236 -9.75 -1.32 9.71
N THR A 237 -10.26 -2.34 9.01
CA THR A 237 -9.90 -3.76 9.26
C THR A 237 -8.57 -4.20 8.65
N GLY A 238 -7.98 -3.41 7.74
CA GLY A 238 -6.72 -3.74 7.08
C GLY A 238 -6.85 -4.40 5.71
N SER A 239 -8.07 -4.65 5.27
CA SER A 239 -8.45 -5.22 3.98
C SER A 239 -8.38 -4.18 2.86
N TRP A 240 -7.17 -3.71 2.54
CA TRP A 240 -6.95 -2.61 1.60
C TRP A 240 -7.34 -2.94 0.15
N LYS A 241 -7.33 -4.22 -0.26
CA LYS A 241 -7.73 -4.64 -1.61
C LYS A 241 -9.22 -4.44 -1.85
N GLN A 242 -10.06 -4.87 -0.90
CA GLN A 242 -11.51 -4.65 -0.94
C GLN A 242 -11.85 -3.15 -0.85
N ALA A 243 -11.11 -2.39 -0.04
CA ALA A 243 -11.26 -0.94 0.02
C ALA A 243 -10.95 -0.27 -1.33
N LEU A 244 -9.92 -0.74 -2.04
CA LEU A 244 -9.52 -0.25 -3.35
C LEU A 244 -10.58 -0.58 -4.41
N GLU A 245 -11.20 -1.75 -4.35
CA GLU A 245 -12.28 -2.15 -5.25
C GLU A 245 -13.50 -1.23 -5.11
N ASP A 246 -13.95 -0.99 -3.87
CA ASP A 246 -15.03 -0.04 -3.58
C ASP A 246 -14.67 1.37 -4.07
N ALA A 247 -13.43 1.81 -3.84
CA ALA A 247 -12.97 3.13 -4.27
C ALA A 247 -12.92 3.28 -5.79
N ASN A 248 -12.45 2.25 -6.51
CA ASN A 248 -12.45 2.24 -7.97
C ASN A 248 -13.88 2.25 -8.51
N GLN A 249 -14.81 1.53 -7.88
CA GLN A 249 -16.22 1.56 -8.27
C GLN A 249 -16.82 2.95 -8.12
N VAL A 250 -16.50 3.67 -7.03
CA VAL A 250 -16.92 5.07 -6.85
C VAL A 250 -16.36 5.97 -7.95
N VAL A 251 -15.08 5.82 -8.31
CA VAL A 251 -14.44 6.62 -9.37
C VAL A 251 -15.06 6.33 -10.74
N VAL A 252 -15.46 5.08 -11.02
CA VAL A 252 -16.15 4.71 -12.27
C VAL A 252 -17.55 5.33 -12.31
N LEU A 253 -18.28 5.29 -11.19
CA LEU A 253 -19.65 5.79 -11.12
C LEU A 253 -19.75 7.31 -11.05
N ASP A 254 -18.78 7.96 -10.40
CA ASP A 254 -18.67 9.42 -10.32
C ASP A 254 -17.19 9.83 -10.43
N PRO A 255 -16.69 10.02 -11.66
CA PRO A 255 -15.33 10.50 -11.90
C PRO A 255 -15.10 11.91 -11.36
N SER A 256 -16.14 12.69 -11.10
CA SER A 256 -16.00 14.05 -10.56
C SER A 256 -15.83 14.08 -9.04
N SER A 257 -16.20 13.00 -8.36
CA SER A 257 -16.14 12.87 -6.90
C SER A 257 -14.70 12.84 -6.37
N PRO A 258 -14.27 13.83 -5.56
CA PRO A 258 -12.98 13.78 -4.91
C PRO A 258 -12.88 12.63 -3.89
N TRP A 259 -14.01 12.25 -3.28
CA TRP A 259 -14.03 11.24 -2.22
C TRP A 259 -13.73 9.83 -2.73
N GLY A 260 -14.02 9.53 -4.01
CA GLY A 260 -13.61 8.27 -4.64
C GLY A 260 -12.07 8.15 -4.73
N TYR A 261 -11.42 9.24 -5.15
CA TYR A 261 -9.96 9.31 -5.22
C TYR A 261 -9.31 9.36 -3.83
N GLU A 262 -9.96 9.95 -2.82
CA GLU A 262 -9.51 9.92 -1.41
C GLU A 262 -9.42 8.47 -0.89
N MET A 263 -10.48 7.68 -1.09
CA MET A 263 -10.50 6.27 -0.67
C MET A 263 -9.50 5.43 -1.46
N LYS A 264 -9.35 5.70 -2.76
CA LYS A 264 -8.37 5.03 -3.62
C LYS A 264 -6.94 5.29 -3.15
N HIS A 265 -6.60 6.54 -2.86
CA HIS A 265 -5.33 6.92 -2.27
C HIS A 265 -5.08 6.21 -0.94
N ALA A 266 -6.04 6.26 -0.02
CA ALA A 266 -5.91 5.65 1.31
C ALA A 266 -5.71 4.12 1.22
N ALA A 267 -6.38 3.44 0.28
CA ALA A 267 -6.22 2.02 0.05
C ALA A 267 -4.85 1.66 -0.53
N LEU A 268 -4.39 2.37 -1.56
CA LEU A 268 -3.08 2.16 -2.18
C LEU A 268 -1.94 2.46 -1.22
N HIS A 269 -2.07 3.53 -0.43
CA HIS A 269 -1.11 3.89 0.61
C HIS A 269 -1.02 2.78 1.67
N LYS A 270 -2.15 2.21 2.12
CA LYS A 270 -2.16 1.10 3.07
C LYS A 270 -1.61 -0.20 2.47
N GLY A 271 -1.74 -0.38 1.16
CA GLY A 271 -1.16 -1.50 0.41
C GLY A 271 0.33 -1.36 0.07
N GLY A 272 0.95 -0.20 0.32
CA GLY A 272 2.37 0.06 0.01
C GLY A 272 2.65 0.46 -1.44
N GLU A 273 1.62 0.72 -2.24
CA GLU A 273 1.77 1.18 -3.63
C GLU A 273 1.82 2.71 -3.71
N TYR A 274 2.96 3.28 -3.32
CA TYR A 274 3.10 4.72 -3.13
C TYR A 274 3.00 5.56 -4.41
N ASP A 275 3.47 5.03 -5.56
CA ASP A 275 3.41 5.74 -6.84
C ASP A 275 1.95 5.90 -7.30
N ASN A 276 1.21 4.79 -7.32
CA ASN A 276 -0.22 4.80 -7.64
C ASN A 276 -1.04 5.61 -6.62
N ALA A 277 -0.62 5.62 -5.34
CA ALA A 277 -1.24 6.45 -4.32
C ALA A 277 -0.99 7.95 -4.56
N ALA A 278 0.19 8.35 -5.04
CA ALA A 278 0.50 9.73 -5.39
C ALA A 278 -0.36 10.21 -6.57
N ASP A 279 -0.54 9.39 -7.60
CA ASP A 279 -1.41 9.68 -8.75
C ASP A 279 -2.88 9.86 -8.32
N ALA A 280 -3.38 8.97 -7.46
CA ALA A 280 -4.73 9.08 -6.92
C ALA A 280 -4.92 10.35 -6.08
N LEU A 281 -3.89 10.74 -5.32
CA LEU A 281 -3.89 11.98 -4.54
C LEU A 281 -3.90 13.23 -5.45
N GLU A 282 -3.14 13.21 -6.53
CA GLU A 282 -3.13 14.31 -7.50
C GLU A 282 -4.49 14.45 -8.19
N MET A 283 -5.12 13.35 -8.59
CA MET A 283 -6.46 13.38 -9.16
C MET A 283 -7.50 13.87 -8.16
N MET A 284 -7.42 13.46 -6.89
CA MET A 284 -8.28 13.97 -5.83
C MET A 284 -8.17 15.50 -5.71
N LEU A 285 -6.94 16.03 -5.71
CA LEU A 285 -6.69 17.47 -5.58
C LEU A 285 -7.25 18.25 -6.79
N ARG A 286 -7.03 17.78 -8.02
CA ARG A 286 -7.60 18.39 -9.23
C ARG A 286 -9.13 18.44 -9.19
N ARG A 287 -9.79 17.35 -8.76
CA ARG A 287 -11.25 17.29 -8.67
C ARG A 287 -11.83 18.19 -7.59
N MET A 288 -11.11 18.39 -6.48
CA MET A 288 -11.51 19.36 -5.46
C MET A 288 -11.43 20.80 -5.96
N GLU A 289 -10.40 21.13 -6.75
CA GLU A 289 -10.26 22.46 -7.37
C GLU A 289 -11.40 22.74 -8.36
N GLU A 290 -11.75 21.76 -9.20
CA GLU A 290 -12.89 21.81 -10.13
C GLU A 290 -14.24 21.99 -9.38
N CYS A 291 -14.46 21.26 -8.29
CA CYS A 291 -15.70 21.33 -7.49
C CYS A 291 -15.84 22.66 -6.70
N SER A 292 -14.72 23.29 -6.32
CA SER A 292 -14.71 24.57 -5.62
C SER A 292 -15.15 25.77 -6.48
N SER A 293 -15.23 25.60 -7.81
CA SER A 293 -15.71 26.61 -8.75
C SER A 293 -17.24 26.73 -8.80
N THR A 294 -17.98 25.74 -8.29
CA THR A 294 -19.44 25.78 -8.14
C THR A 294 -19.83 26.14 -6.70
N LYS A 295 -20.49 27.30 -6.53
CA LYS A 295 -20.94 27.84 -5.23
C LYS A 295 -21.76 26.81 -4.44
N VAL A 296 -21.18 26.26 -3.37
CA VAL A 296 -21.90 25.50 -2.32
C VAL A 296 -22.04 26.36 -1.06
N THR A 297 -23.24 26.36 -0.48
CA THR A 297 -23.71 27.23 0.60
C THR A 297 -23.11 26.89 1.97
N GLY A 298 -22.98 27.93 2.81
CA GLY A 298 -21.99 28.04 3.89
C GLY A 298 -22.23 27.31 5.22
N THR A 299 -23.19 26.39 5.35
CA THR A 299 -23.49 25.75 6.65
C THR A 299 -23.01 24.30 6.78
N SER A 300 -22.90 23.54 5.69
CA SER A 300 -22.28 22.20 5.70
C SER A 300 -20.75 22.28 5.64
N LEU A 301 -20.23 23.30 4.96
CA LEU A 301 -18.81 23.58 4.81
C LEU A 301 -18.17 23.89 6.18
N HIS A 302 -18.81 24.69 7.02
CA HIS A 302 -18.27 25.04 8.35
C HIS A 302 -18.07 23.81 9.25
N ARG A 303 -19.06 22.90 9.33
CA ARG A 303 -18.98 21.65 10.11
C ARG A 303 -18.00 20.63 9.52
N ALA A 304 -17.88 20.57 8.19
CA ALA A 304 -16.91 19.72 7.51
C ALA A 304 -15.47 20.24 7.71
N HIS A 305 -15.29 21.57 7.72
CA HIS A 305 -14.01 22.22 7.97
C HIS A 305 -13.59 21.99 9.43
N GLU A 306 -14.45 22.21 10.42
CA GLU A 306 -14.14 21.92 11.85
C GLU A 306 -13.71 20.47 12.08
N ARG A 307 -14.41 19.49 11.48
CA ARG A 307 -14.04 18.06 11.61
C ARG A 307 -12.73 17.71 10.90
N ARG A 308 -12.40 18.41 9.81
CA ARG A 308 -11.12 18.24 9.07
C ARG A 308 -9.96 18.97 9.76
N PHE A 309 -10.22 20.11 10.42
CA PHE A 309 -9.28 20.78 11.32
C PHE A 309 -8.97 19.94 12.55
N ALA A 310 -9.97 19.29 13.14
CA ALA A 310 -9.77 18.32 14.20
C ALA A 310 -8.87 17.15 13.75
N LYS A 311 -8.98 16.69 12.50
CA LYS A 311 -8.05 15.69 11.93
C LYS A 311 -6.64 16.21 11.69
N LEU A 312 -6.47 17.43 11.17
CA LEU A 312 -5.17 18.04 10.95
C LEU A 312 -4.46 18.31 12.29
N SER A 313 -5.18 18.86 13.27
CA SER A 313 -4.70 19.08 14.64
C SER A 313 -4.42 17.75 15.35
N ASN A 314 -5.26 16.72 15.18
CA ASN A 314 -4.96 15.39 15.72
C ASN A 314 -3.72 14.75 15.07
N GLY A 315 -3.54 14.88 13.75
CA GLY A 315 -2.35 14.40 13.04
C GLY A 315 -1.08 15.20 13.34
N LEU A 316 -1.22 16.48 13.68
CA LEU A 316 -0.13 17.30 14.19
C LEU A 316 0.17 16.97 15.66
N SER A 317 -0.84 16.67 16.49
CA SER A 317 -0.67 16.32 17.91
C SER A 317 0.18 15.07 18.15
N THR A 318 0.29 14.18 17.14
CA THR A 318 1.22 13.04 17.14
C THR A 318 2.68 13.41 16.91
N ILE A 319 2.97 14.62 16.41
CA ILE A 319 4.32 15.14 16.20
C ILE A 319 4.75 15.90 17.46
N ARG A 320 5.80 15.42 18.15
CA ARG A 320 6.48 16.18 19.21
C ARG A 320 6.84 17.57 18.67
N HIS A 321 6.41 18.63 19.36
CA HIS A 321 6.56 20.06 18.99
C HIS A 321 5.53 20.68 18.01
N ALA A 322 4.42 20.00 17.70
CA ALA A 322 3.33 20.63 16.94
C ALA A 322 2.74 21.89 17.60
N SER A 323 2.73 21.96 18.93
CA SER A 323 2.28 23.15 19.67
C SER A 323 3.10 24.41 19.34
N THR A 324 4.38 24.26 19.00
CA THR A 324 5.23 25.38 18.57
C THR A 324 4.80 25.90 17.20
N PHE A 325 4.50 25.00 16.26
CA PHE A 325 3.97 25.38 14.93
C PHE A 325 2.61 26.06 15.05
N GLU A 326 1.72 25.53 15.89
CA GLU A 326 0.39 26.09 16.14
C GLU A 326 0.43 27.50 16.74
N SER A 327 1.52 27.85 17.43
CA SER A 327 1.70 29.18 18.04
C SER A 327 2.07 30.28 17.04
N LEU A 328 2.56 29.93 15.85
CA LEU A 328 3.05 30.87 14.84
C LEU A 328 1.94 31.72 14.24
N SER A 329 2.26 32.97 13.90
CA SER A 329 1.37 33.88 13.19
C SER A 329 0.93 33.32 11.84
N VAL A 330 1.85 32.67 11.12
CA VAL A 330 1.58 32.01 9.83
C VAL A 330 0.54 30.90 9.98
N PHE A 331 0.61 30.10 11.06
CA PHE A 331 -0.41 29.08 11.33
C PHE A 331 -1.77 29.70 11.63
N LYS A 332 -1.81 30.75 12.47
CA LYS A 332 -3.05 31.48 12.78
C LYS A 332 -3.65 32.13 11.53
N GLU A 333 -2.81 32.64 10.63
CA GLU A 333 -3.23 33.23 9.35
C GLU A 333 -3.74 32.15 8.38
N LEU A 334 -3.07 30.99 8.30
CA LEU A 334 -3.56 29.84 7.56
C LEU A 334 -4.94 29.43 8.05
N VAL A 335 -5.10 29.25 9.37
CA VAL A 335 -6.38 28.93 10.01
C VAL A 335 -7.44 29.98 9.65
N SER A 336 -7.13 31.27 9.80
CA SER A 336 -8.06 32.36 9.45
C SER A 336 -8.44 32.38 7.96
N SER A 337 -7.47 32.14 7.05
CA SER A 337 -7.72 32.12 5.60
C SER A 337 -8.60 30.93 5.20
N THR A 338 -8.38 29.77 5.83
CA THR A 338 -9.14 28.54 5.58
C THR A 338 -10.59 28.55 6.09
N MET A 339 -10.96 29.54 6.91
CA MET A 339 -12.35 29.81 7.26
C MET A 339 -13.17 30.35 6.08
N THR A 340 -12.52 30.83 5.02
CA THR A 340 -13.17 31.35 3.81
C THR A 340 -13.01 30.43 2.59
N ARG A 341 -11.79 29.96 2.30
CA ARG A 341 -11.49 28.97 1.25
C ARG A 341 -10.25 28.18 1.65
N ILE A 342 -10.26 26.85 1.51
CA ILE A 342 -9.07 26.03 1.80
C ILE A 342 -8.11 26.15 0.62
N ASP A 343 -6.96 26.76 0.86
CA ASP A 343 -5.83 26.80 -0.07
C ASP A 343 -4.85 25.69 0.29
N TYR A 344 -5.11 24.48 -0.23
CA TYR A 344 -4.26 23.30 0.01
C TYR A 344 -2.82 23.51 -0.47
N VAL A 345 -2.63 24.29 -1.54
CA VAL A 345 -1.30 24.61 -2.08
C VAL A 345 -0.54 25.44 -1.05
N ARG A 346 -1.16 26.49 -0.51
CA ARG A 346 -0.57 27.32 0.54
C ARG A 346 -0.30 26.52 1.80
N ILE A 347 -1.27 25.77 2.32
CA ILE A 347 -1.09 24.95 3.54
C ILE A 347 0.07 23.96 3.35
N LYS A 348 0.08 23.21 2.26
CA LYS A 348 1.13 22.23 1.96
C LYS A 348 2.49 22.91 1.84
N ARG A 349 2.56 24.10 1.23
CA ARG A 349 3.79 24.89 1.12
C ARG A 349 4.30 25.33 2.49
N GLU A 350 3.46 25.97 3.30
CA GLU A 350 3.87 26.49 4.61
C GLU A 350 4.23 25.36 5.59
N VAL A 351 3.46 24.26 5.61
CA VAL A 351 3.77 23.06 6.42
C VAL A 351 5.08 22.45 5.96
N ARG A 352 5.27 22.22 4.65
CA ARG A 352 6.54 21.72 4.12
C ARG A 352 7.68 22.65 4.50
N GLN A 353 7.52 23.96 4.32
CA GLN A 353 8.55 24.94 4.62
C GLN A 353 8.94 24.95 6.11
N TYR A 354 7.96 24.82 7.01
CA TYR A 354 8.24 24.77 8.44
C TYR A 354 8.98 23.49 8.86
N PHE A 355 8.59 22.34 8.33
CA PHE A 355 9.20 21.03 8.64
C PHE A 355 10.42 20.69 7.76
N ARG A 356 10.88 21.62 6.92
CA ARG A 356 12.17 21.48 6.24
C ARG A 356 13.27 21.37 7.28
N TYR A 357 14.08 20.33 7.14
CA TYR A 357 15.20 20.06 8.03
C TYR A 357 16.53 20.15 7.29
N VAL A 358 17.57 20.49 8.03
CA VAL A 358 18.95 20.55 7.57
C VAL A 358 19.71 19.41 8.21
N MET A 359 20.53 18.70 7.42
CA MET A 359 21.32 17.57 7.92
C MET A 359 22.78 17.95 8.13
N LEU A 360 23.41 17.32 9.13
CA LEU A 360 24.84 17.39 9.37
C LEU A 360 25.53 16.19 8.71
N SER A 361 26.38 16.46 7.75
CA SER A 361 27.34 15.48 7.21
C SER A 361 28.68 15.68 7.91
N HIS A 362 29.25 14.63 8.51
CA HIS A 362 30.48 14.78 9.27
C HIS A 362 31.30 13.49 9.40
N ASN A 363 32.48 13.61 10.01
CA ASN A 363 33.23 12.48 10.53
C ASN A 363 32.84 12.26 11.99
N TRP A 364 32.54 11.01 12.36
CA TRP A 364 32.25 10.65 13.75
C TRP A 364 33.51 10.84 14.58
N GLU A 365 33.36 11.55 15.69
CA GLU A 365 34.40 11.69 16.70
C GLU A 365 34.06 10.89 17.96
N ASP A 366 35.08 10.59 18.78
CA ASP A 366 34.85 9.95 20.07
C ASP A 366 34.05 10.91 20.98
N ASN A 367 33.01 10.38 21.63
CA ASN A 367 32.10 11.12 22.52
C ASN A 367 31.16 12.12 21.84
N GLU A 368 30.66 11.82 20.64
CA GLU A 368 29.53 12.57 20.10
C GLU A 368 28.23 12.37 20.90
N PRO A 369 27.37 13.42 21.00
CA PRO A 369 26.07 13.29 21.65
C PRO A 369 25.25 12.14 21.06
N LEU A 370 24.77 11.26 21.93
CA LEU A 370 23.86 10.18 21.55
C LEU A 370 22.40 10.60 21.75
N PHE A 371 21.48 9.89 21.09
CA PHE A 371 20.04 10.13 21.21
C PHE A 371 19.56 10.23 22.66
N GLN A 372 20.01 9.31 23.51
CA GLN A 372 19.63 9.25 24.93
C GLN A 372 20.07 10.49 25.74
N GLN A 373 21.11 11.20 25.28
CA GLN A 373 21.64 12.40 25.95
C GLN A 373 20.87 13.66 25.56
N VAL A 374 20.25 13.69 24.37
CA VAL A 374 19.59 14.88 23.82
C VAL A 374 18.07 14.82 23.85
N VAL A 375 17.47 13.65 24.09
CA VAL A 375 16.00 13.46 24.04
C VAL A 375 15.23 14.22 25.12
N HIS A 376 15.87 14.57 26.23
CA HIS A 376 15.25 15.23 27.39
C HIS A 376 15.95 16.52 27.84
N ILE A 377 17.01 16.93 27.15
CA ILE A 377 17.85 18.07 27.53
C ILE A 377 18.12 18.89 26.27
N ALA A 378 18.11 20.22 26.37
CA ALA A 378 18.48 21.05 25.22
C ALA A 378 19.96 20.85 24.89
N VAL A 379 20.31 20.82 23.60
CA VAL A 379 21.69 20.64 23.12
C VAL A 379 22.65 21.68 23.73
N TYR A 380 22.14 22.88 24.05
CA TYR A 380 22.91 23.96 24.68
C TYR A 380 23.14 23.79 26.19
N ASP A 381 22.40 22.89 26.84
CA ASP A 381 22.55 22.56 28.26
C ASP A 381 23.50 21.37 28.50
N LEU A 382 24.01 20.75 27.43
CA LEU A 382 25.02 19.70 27.51
C LEU A 382 26.34 20.25 28.08
N GLU A 383 27.09 19.41 28.81
CA GLU A 383 28.41 19.76 29.31
C GLU A 383 29.35 20.19 28.18
N LYS A 384 30.30 21.08 28.44
CA LYS A 384 31.20 21.55 27.38
C LYS A 384 32.15 20.45 26.94
N SER A 385 32.08 20.10 25.66
CA SER A 385 33.04 19.24 24.98
C SER A 385 33.16 19.67 23.51
N PRO A 386 34.29 19.40 22.83
CA PRO A 386 34.46 19.77 21.42
C PRO A 386 33.39 19.18 20.50
N THR A 387 32.89 17.98 20.80
CA THR A 387 31.84 17.31 20.04
C THR A 387 30.46 17.91 20.29
N HIS A 388 30.21 18.43 21.49
CA HIS A 388 28.98 19.15 21.81
C HIS A 388 28.99 20.54 21.16
N ASP A 389 30.13 21.24 21.19
CA ASP A 389 30.32 22.53 20.51
C ASP A 389 30.09 22.39 19.00
N LYS A 390 30.52 21.28 18.39
CA LYS A 390 30.23 20.94 16.98
C LYS A 390 28.72 20.87 16.71
N LEU A 391 27.96 20.13 17.54
CA LEU A 391 26.51 20.02 17.39
C LEU A 391 25.78 21.35 17.65
N GLN A 392 26.18 22.08 18.68
CA GLN A 392 25.64 23.41 19.00
C GLN A 392 25.89 24.41 17.87
N THR A 393 27.11 24.43 17.32
CA THR A 393 27.46 25.28 16.18
C THR A 393 26.65 24.92 14.95
N PHE A 394 26.46 23.62 14.69
CA PHE A 394 25.58 23.16 13.62
C PHE A 394 24.15 23.68 13.81
N CYS A 395 23.53 23.47 14.97
CA CYS A 395 22.18 23.98 15.26
C CYS A 395 22.07 25.50 15.09
N LYS A 396 23.12 26.25 15.46
CA LYS A 396 23.18 27.70 15.24
C LYS A 396 23.19 28.05 13.75
N ILE A 397 24.03 27.41 12.94
CA ILE A 397 24.09 27.66 11.49
C ILE A 397 22.74 27.32 10.83
N VAL A 398 22.09 26.23 11.25
CA VAL A 398 20.75 25.86 10.77
C VAL A 398 19.74 26.97 11.04
N LEU A 399 19.75 27.52 12.26
CA LEU A 399 18.86 28.60 12.65
C LEU A 399 19.16 29.92 11.91
N ASP A 400 20.44 30.28 11.78
CA ASP A 400 20.89 31.46 11.04
C ASP A 400 20.51 31.37 9.54
N ALA A 401 20.43 30.16 8.99
CA ALA A 401 19.93 29.88 7.63
C ALA A 401 18.39 29.87 7.51
N GLY A 402 17.66 30.11 8.60
CA GLY A 402 16.19 30.21 8.60
C GLY A 402 15.44 28.88 8.76
N PHE A 403 16.12 27.82 9.21
CA PHE A 403 15.51 26.51 9.43
C PHE A 403 15.35 26.20 10.91
N ASN A 404 14.23 25.56 11.27
CA ASN A 404 13.93 25.20 12.67
C ASN A 404 14.31 23.76 13.03
N TRP A 405 14.56 22.91 12.03
CA TRP A 405 14.82 21.49 12.21
C TRP A 405 16.24 21.15 11.80
N ALA A 406 17.00 20.62 12.74
CA ALA A 406 18.36 20.14 12.55
C ALA A 406 18.38 18.63 12.76
N TRP A 407 19.08 17.91 11.89
CA TRP A 407 19.18 16.45 11.95
C TRP A 407 20.64 16.01 11.94
N SER A 408 21.00 15.11 12.86
CA SER A 408 22.32 14.48 12.94
C SER A 408 22.16 13.00 13.28
N ASP A 409 22.85 12.14 12.56
CA ASP A 409 22.78 10.68 12.68
C ASP A 409 23.26 10.14 14.03
N THR A 410 24.11 10.87 14.75
CA THR A 410 24.58 10.48 16.08
C THR A 410 23.52 10.65 17.16
N CYS A 411 22.71 11.70 17.08
CA CYS A 411 21.76 12.07 18.14
C CYS A 411 20.28 12.04 17.73
N CYS A 412 19.94 11.87 16.45
CA CYS A 412 18.55 11.76 15.96
C CYS A 412 18.10 10.32 15.69
N VAL A 413 19.01 9.35 15.74
CA VAL A 413 18.70 7.91 15.59
C VAL A 413 18.92 7.21 16.92
N ASP A 414 17.90 6.52 17.44
CA ASP A 414 18.07 5.67 18.60
C ASP A 414 18.78 4.38 18.23
N LYS A 415 20.12 4.42 18.29
CA LYS A 415 20.98 3.26 17.97
C LYS A 415 20.85 2.11 18.97
N SER A 416 20.14 2.30 20.09
CA SER A 416 19.86 1.22 21.06
C SER A 416 18.68 0.34 20.63
N ASP A 417 17.78 0.87 19.78
CA ASP A 417 16.71 0.12 19.16
C ASP A 417 17.15 -0.41 17.79
N ASN A 418 17.33 -1.72 17.70
CA ASN A 418 17.77 -2.36 16.45
C ASN A 418 16.74 -2.19 15.33
N PHE A 419 15.44 -2.13 15.62
CA PHE A 419 14.43 -1.90 14.59
C PHE A 419 14.58 -0.50 13.98
N VAL A 420 14.68 0.53 14.82
CA VAL A 420 14.91 1.93 14.40
C VAL A 420 16.23 2.06 13.65
N LEU A 421 17.28 1.41 14.12
CA LEU A 421 18.60 1.44 13.47
C LEU A 421 18.55 0.83 12.06
N GLN A 422 17.89 -0.33 11.89
CA GLN A 422 17.76 -0.98 10.58
C GLN A 422 16.96 -0.11 9.59
N GLU A 423 15.85 0.47 10.06
CA GLU A 423 15.05 1.38 9.24
C GLU A 423 15.86 2.63 8.85
N ALA A 424 16.59 3.21 9.81
CA ALA A 424 17.44 4.37 9.58
C ALA A 424 18.52 4.08 8.53
N LEU A 425 19.24 2.96 8.61
CA LEU A 425 20.31 2.60 7.66
C LEU A 425 19.84 2.58 6.20
N VAL A 426 18.59 2.12 5.95
CA VAL A 426 18.00 2.09 4.61
C VAL A 426 17.45 3.47 4.21
N ALA A 427 16.97 4.25 5.18
CA ALA A 427 16.38 5.58 4.96
C ALA A 427 17.40 6.72 4.84
N MET A 428 18.62 6.56 5.36
CA MET A 428 19.68 7.59 5.42
C MET A 428 19.83 8.38 4.12
N PHE A 429 20.01 7.67 3.01
CA PHE A 429 20.14 8.29 1.69
C PHE A 429 18.94 9.15 1.31
N ARG A 430 17.72 8.65 1.56
CA ARG A 430 16.48 9.39 1.26
C ARG A 430 16.31 10.61 2.16
N TRP A 431 16.78 10.55 3.40
CA TRP A 431 16.79 11.71 4.28
C TRP A 431 17.76 12.78 3.77
N TYR A 432 18.98 12.40 3.38
CA TYR A 432 19.92 13.35 2.77
C TYR A 432 19.35 13.98 1.49
N GLN A 433 18.78 13.17 0.60
CA GLN A 433 18.12 13.64 -0.62
C GLN A 433 16.91 14.55 -0.33
N GLY A 434 16.14 14.27 0.73
CA GLY A 434 14.97 15.04 1.11
C GLY A 434 15.27 16.25 2.00
N SER A 435 16.52 16.46 2.39
CA SER A 435 16.93 17.57 3.25
C SER A 435 16.86 18.90 2.50
N ALA A 436 16.60 19.97 3.23
CA ALA A 436 16.60 21.31 2.66
C ALA A 436 18.00 21.81 2.32
N MET A 437 18.99 21.35 3.09
CA MET A 437 20.40 21.66 3.01
C MET A 437 21.17 20.59 3.79
N VAL A 438 22.39 20.30 3.38
CA VAL A 438 23.37 19.51 4.14
C VAL A 438 24.55 20.42 4.45
N ILE A 439 24.91 20.47 5.73
CA ILE A 439 26.09 21.18 6.19
C ILE A 439 27.19 20.14 6.39
N VAL A 440 28.28 20.28 5.65
CA VAL A 440 29.43 19.38 5.75
C VAL A 440 30.45 19.94 6.74
N PHE A 441 30.68 19.20 7.83
CA PHE A 441 31.72 19.53 8.80
C PHE A 441 33.04 18.83 8.44
N LEU A 442 33.97 19.60 7.88
CA LEU A 442 35.27 19.11 7.46
C LEU A 442 36.32 19.27 8.56
N ARG A 443 36.56 18.21 9.32
CA ARG A 443 37.60 18.20 10.35
C ARG A 443 38.98 18.48 9.74
N GLY A 444 39.70 19.46 10.29
CA GLY A 444 41.08 19.78 9.88
C GLY A 444 41.21 20.61 8.60
N VAL A 445 40.10 20.95 7.95
CA VAL A 445 40.06 21.85 6.79
C VAL A 445 39.58 23.22 7.29
N ARG A 446 40.48 24.19 7.39
CA ARG A 446 40.17 25.57 7.79
C ARG A 446 40.12 26.46 6.55
N PRO A 447 39.45 27.62 6.59
CA PRO A 447 39.51 28.59 5.48
C PRO A 447 40.94 29.01 5.09
N SER A 448 41.89 28.92 6.02
CA SER A 448 43.31 29.20 5.81
C SER A 448 44.14 28.00 5.35
N SER A 449 43.52 26.84 5.10
CA SER A 449 44.24 25.62 4.67
C SER A 449 44.76 25.75 3.23
N PRO A 450 45.88 25.09 2.89
CA PRO A 450 46.40 25.10 1.53
C PRO A 450 45.45 24.39 0.57
N ARG A 451 45.52 24.74 -0.74
CA ARG A 451 44.79 24.05 -1.80
C ARG A 451 45.01 22.52 -1.75
N GLY A 452 43.96 21.78 -2.03
CA GLY A 452 43.89 20.32 -1.94
C GLY A 452 43.64 19.77 -0.54
N ALA A 453 43.43 20.63 0.47
CA ALA A 453 43.11 20.18 1.83
C ALA A 453 41.72 19.52 1.91
N LEU A 454 40.75 19.99 1.12
CA LEU A 454 39.45 19.31 1.00
C LEU A 454 39.66 17.96 0.33
N ALA A 455 40.40 17.92 -0.78
CA ALA A 455 40.64 16.69 -1.53
C ALA A 455 41.28 15.57 -0.67
N ARG A 456 42.17 15.93 0.26
CA ARG A 456 42.82 15.01 1.20
C ARG A 456 42.04 14.79 2.51
N SER A 457 40.86 15.38 2.66
CA SER A 457 40.08 15.24 3.89
C SER A 457 39.59 13.81 4.07
N ILE A 458 39.50 13.37 5.32
CA ILE A 458 38.96 12.03 5.67
C ILE A 458 37.49 11.91 5.24
N TRP A 459 36.79 13.05 5.12
CA TRP A 459 35.42 13.08 4.63
C TRP A 459 35.30 12.50 3.21
N ASN A 460 36.24 12.82 2.32
CA ASN A 460 36.29 12.30 0.94
C ASN A 460 36.69 10.82 0.83
N THR A 461 37.13 10.19 1.93
CA THR A 461 37.56 8.79 1.93
C THR A 461 36.64 7.88 2.71
N ARG A 462 35.58 8.35 3.38
CA ARG A 462 34.61 7.49 4.07
C ARG A 462 33.53 6.98 3.11
N ALA A 463 33.06 5.76 3.33
CA ALA A 463 32.02 5.15 2.49
C ALA A 463 30.64 5.79 2.69
N TRP A 464 30.27 6.09 3.94
CA TRP A 464 28.96 6.68 4.27
C TRP A 464 28.76 8.10 3.71
N THR A 465 29.83 8.89 3.55
CA THR A 465 29.75 10.25 2.99
C THR A 465 29.34 10.27 1.53
N LEU A 466 29.43 9.13 0.82
CA LEU A 466 28.94 8.99 -0.56
C LEU A 466 27.42 9.23 -0.66
N GLN A 467 26.67 8.93 0.40
CA GLN A 467 25.23 9.19 0.47
C GLN A 467 24.90 10.67 0.73
N GLU A 468 25.88 11.46 1.17
CA GLU A 468 25.69 12.78 1.79
C GLU A 468 26.02 13.95 0.82
N ASP A 469 26.59 13.63 -0.34
CA ASP A 469 27.27 14.57 -1.25
C ASP A 469 26.49 14.92 -2.54
N LEU A 470 25.28 14.37 -2.74
CA LEU A 470 24.81 14.19 -4.12
C LEU A 470 23.92 15.28 -4.72
N ASP A 471 23.47 16.34 -4.01
CA ASP A 471 22.71 17.38 -4.72
C ASP A 471 22.48 18.72 -4.00
N LEU A 472 23.53 19.52 -3.70
CA LEU A 472 23.32 20.84 -3.07
C LEU A 472 23.97 22.02 -3.81
N PRO A 473 23.25 23.14 -4.00
CA PRO A 473 23.70 24.25 -4.84
C PRO A 473 24.95 25.00 -4.32
N ASN A 474 25.13 25.16 -3.01
CA ASN A 474 26.12 26.10 -2.46
C ASN A 474 27.60 25.74 -2.73
N HIS A 475 27.97 24.46 -2.83
CA HIS A 475 29.36 24.08 -3.18
C HIS A 475 29.60 24.06 -4.69
N LYS A 476 28.52 23.90 -5.48
CA LYS A 476 28.53 23.95 -6.95
C LYS A 476 28.71 25.37 -7.50
N GLU A 477 28.63 26.40 -6.64
CA GLU A 477 28.91 27.80 -6.98
C GLU A 477 30.39 28.19 -6.82
N SER A 478 31.18 27.42 -6.06
CA SER A 478 32.63 27.68 -5.92
C SER A 478 33.45 26.79 -6.85
N PRO A 479 34.10 27.35 -7.89
CA PRO A 479 34.94 26.59 -8.80
C PRO A 479 36.16 25.96 -8.10
N GLU A 480 36.66 26.56 -7.00
CA GLU A 480 37.74 25.99 -6.21
C GLU A 480 37.31 24.70 -5.50
N ILE A 481 36.11 24.68 -4.90
CA ILE A 481 35.58 23.50 -4.20
C ILE A 481 35.31 22.38 -5.19
N ILE A 482 34.67 22.68 -6.33
CA ILE A 482 34.40 21.69 -7.37
C ILE A 482 35.70 21.09 -7.91
N SER A 483 36.73 21.91 -8.14
CA SER A 483 38.03 21.42 -8.61
C SER A 483 38.70 20.49 -7.59
N GLU A 484 38.61 20.79 -6.30
CA GLU A 484 39.13 19.90 -5.25
C GLU A 484 38.28 18.61 -5.11
N MET A 485 36.97 18.68 -5.34
CA MET A 485 36.10 17.49 -5.36
C MET A 485 36.36 16.60 -6.58
N GLU A 486 36.58 17.17 -7.76
CA GLU A 486 37.00 16.43 -8.95
C GLU A 486 38.35 15.73 -8.71
N GLN A 487 39.31 16.41 -8.08
CA GLN A 487 40.57 15.79 -7.68
C GLN A 487 40.39 14.65 -6.67
N ALA A 488 39.46 14.78 -5.74
CA ALA A 488 39.21 13.77 -4.70
C ALA A 488 38.49 12.53 -5.23
N THR A 489 37.51 12.74 -6.11
CA THR A 489 36.57 11.70 -6.56
C THR A 489 36.94 11.12 -7.92
N GLY A 490 37.69 11.85 -8.74
CA GLY A 490 37.97 11.51 -10.14
C GLY A 490 36.74 11.61 -11.05
N VAL A 491 35.67 12.25 -10.58
CA VAL A 491 34.44 12.53 -11.35
C VAL A 491 34.54 13.91 -11.96
N SER A 492 34.23 14.01 -13.26
CA SER A 492 34.33 15.28 -13.97
C SER A 492 33.42 16.35 -13.37
N THR A 493 33.85 17.61 -13.45
CA THR A 493 33.07 18.77 -13.02
C THR A 493 31.63 18.78 -13.58
N GLN A 494 31.42 18.38 -14.84
CA GLN A 494 30.09 18.29 -15.46
C GLN A 494 29.21 17.20 -14.82
N GLN A 495 29.79 16.06 -14.47
CA GLN A 495 29.08 14.97 -13.79
C GLN A 495 28.77 15.31 -12.34
N LEU A 496 29.67 15.99 -11.62
CA LEU A 496 29.41 16.50 -10.26
C LEU A 496 28.24 17.48 -10.21
N MET A 497 28.02 18.24 -11.28
CA MET A 497 26.88 19.16 -11.38
C MET A 497 25.54 18.45 -11.65
N VAL A 498 25.55 17.31 -12.36
CA VAL A 498 24.35 16.63 -12.91
C VAL A 498 24.13 15.23 -12.32
N LEU A 499 24.84 14.85 -11.26
CA LEU A 499 24.81 13.49 -10.69
C LEU A 499 23.41 13.15 -10.14
N HIS A 500 22.68 12.28 -10.86
CA HIS A 500 21.38 11.79 -10.42
C HIS A 500 21.52 10.47 -9.63
N PRO A 501 21.04 10.39 -8.38
CA PRO A 501 21.01 9.14 -7.62
C PRO A 501 19.99 8.14 -8.19
N GLY A 502 20.30 6.84 -8.14
CA GLY A 502 19.47 5.77 -8.74
C GLY A 502 20.28 4.63 -9.42
N PHE A 503 19.65 3.84 -10.28
CA PHE A 503 20.32 2.77 -11.04
C PHE A 503 21.01 3.24 -12.34
N SER A 504 20.91 4.52 -12.69
CA SER A 504 21.70 5.11 -13.77
C SER A 504 23.20 5.06 -13.42
N SER A 505 24.03 4.55 -14.33
CA SER A 505 25.49 4.42 -14.15
C SER A 505 25.94 3.62 -12.92
N ILE A 506 25.46 2.37 -12.75
CA ILE A 506 25.87 1.48 -11.64
C ILE A 506 27.40 1.38 -11.52
N ARG A 507 28.09 1.19 -12.65
CA ARG A 507 29.56 1.13 -12.70
C ARG A 507 30.22 2.37 -12.09
N GLU A 508 29.75 3.58 -12.40
CA GLU A 508 30.35 4.83 -11.91
C GLU A 508 30.19 4.96 -10.39
N LYS A 509 29.01 4.59 -9.86
CA LYS A 509 28.72 4.60 -8.42
C LYS A 509 29.58 3.60 -7.66
N LEU A 510 29.77 2.40 -8.21
CA LEU A 510 30.66 1.39 -7.63
C LEU A 510 32.14 1.78 -7.72
N ARG A 511 32.55 2.45 -8.81
CA ARG A 511 33.89 3.02 -8.92
C ARG A 511 34.13 4.12 -7.89
N LEU A 512 33.15 4.98 -7.64
CA LEU A 512 33.23 5.96 -6.56
C LEU A 512 33.36 5.29 -5.20
N ALA A 513 32.52 4.29 -4.94
CA ALA A 513 32.55 3.52 -3.70
C ALA A 513 33.89 2.81 -3.46
N SER A 514 34.55 2.31 -4.52
CA SER A 514 35.81 1.54 -4.41
C SER A 514 36.99 2.34 -3.85
N THR A 515 36.95 3.67 -4.00
CA THR A 515 37.94 4.60 -3.45
C THR A 515 37.72 4.93 -1.98
N ARG A 516 36.60 4.49 -1.41
CA ARG A 516 36.22 4.78 -0.02
C ARG A 516 36.69 3.67 0.94
N SER A 517 36.77 4.05 2.20
CA SER A 517 37.21 3.25 3.34
C SER A 517 36.09 3.13 4.36
N THR A 518 36.08 2.00 5.06
CA THR A 518 35.07 1.64 6.05
C THR A 518 35.74 1.25 7.37
N THR A 519 35.04 1.46 8.48
CA THR A 519 35.50 1.00 9.80
C THR A 519 35.10 -0.46 10.02
N ARG A 520 33.88 -0.83 9.61
CA ARG A 520 33.40 -2.21 9.56
C ARG A 520 33.38 -2.68 8.11
N VAL A 521 33.77 -3.93 7.88
CA VAL A 521 33.84 -4.47 6.51
C VAL A 521 32.46 -4.48 5.84
N GLU A 522 31.39 -4.68 6.61
CA GLU A 522 30.00 -4.72 6.11
C GLU A 522 29.49 -3.35 5.64
N ASP A 523 30.06 -2.26 6.15
CA ASP A 523 29.68 -0.91 5.73
C ASP A 523 30.02 -0.64 4.26
N ALA A 524 30.90 -1.44 3.65
CA ALA A 524 31.19 -1.37 2.22
C ALA A 524 29.94 -1.69 1.37
N ALA A 525 29.03 -2.51 1.93
CA ALA A 525 27.74 -2.81 1.34
C ALA A 525 26.64 -1.87 1.85
N TYR A 526 26.57 -1.67 3.16
CA TYR A 526 25.43 -0.94 3.74
C TYR A 526 25.43 0.56 3.42
N SER A 527 26.61 1.16 3.21
CA SER A 527 26.71 2.54 2.71
C SER A 527 26.20 2.72 1.28
N LEU A 528 25.82 1.65 0.57
CA LEU A 528 25.31 1.70 -0.79
C LEU A 528 23.83 1.32 -0.90
N LEU A 529 23.20 0.85 0.19
CA LEU A 529 21.81 0.40 0.19
C LEU A 529 20.86 1.47 -0.32
N GLY A 530 21.00 2.69 0.19
CA GLY A 530 20.15 3.82 -0.19
C GLY A 530 20.38 4.28 -1.64
N ILE A 531 21.65 4.31 -2.09
CA ILE A 531 22.03 4.73 -3.45
C ILE A 531 21.42 3.82 -4.51
N PHE A 532 21.45 2.50 -4.28
CA PHE A 532 20.81 1.53 -5.17
C PHE A 532 19.35 1.25 -4.80
N SER A 533 18.75 2.04 -3.90
CA SER A 533 17.38 1.87 -3.42
C SER A 533 17.05 0.41 -3.07
N ALA A 534 18.00 -0.32 -2.48
CA ALA A 534 17.99 -1.77 -2.23
C ALA A 534 17.08 -2.16 -1.06
N VAL A 535 15.78 -1.86 -1.21
CA VAL A 535 14.74 -2.15 -0.23
C VAL A 535 14.65 -3.65 0.01
N GLY A 536 14.67 -4.07 1.29
CA GLY A 536 14.51 -5.46 1.71
C GLY A 536 15.82 -6.21 2.01
N ILE A 537 16.99 -5.57 1.90
CA ILE A 537 18.26 -6.14 2.39
C ILE A 537 18.48 -5.70 3.84
N PRO A 538 18.29 -6.56 4.86
CA PRO A 538 18.60 -6.20 6.24
C PRO A 538 20.12 -6.04 6.44
N ALA A 539 20.55 -5.09 7.27
CA ALA A 539 21.94 -4.94 7.66
C ALA A 539 22.29 -5.95 8.77
N ILE A 540 23.11 -6.94 8.46
CA ILE A 540 23.55 -8.03 9.33
C ILE A 540 25.03 -7.84 9.67
N TYR A 541 25.32 -6.99 10.66
CA TYR A 541 26.69 -6.86 11.16
C TYR A 541 27.21 -8.18 11.74
N GLY A 542 28.37 -8.63 11.28
CA GLY A 542 28.95 -9.94 11.58
C GLY A 542 28.98 -10.89 10.37
N GLU A 543 28.34 -10.55 9.25
CA GLU A 543 28.40 -11.36 8.01
C GLU A 543 29.68 -11.12 7.18
N GLY A 544 30.51 -10.14 7.54
CA GLY A 544 31.77 -9.88 6.87
C GLY A 544 31.61 -9.48 5.40
N GLU A 545 32.51 -9.99 4.54
CA GLU A 545 32.53 -9.71 3.09
C GLU A 545 31.30 -10.26 2.33
N ALA A 546 30.53 -11.16 2.94
CA ALA A 546 29.30 -11.69 2.34
C ALA A 546 28.23 -10.60 2.12
N SER A 547 28.27 -9.54 2.93
CA SER A 547 27.39 -8.36 2.82
C SER A 547 27.43 -7.72 1.43
N LEU A 548 28.64 -7.53 0.89
CA LEU A 548 28.85 -6.95 -0.43
C LEU A 548 28.33 -7.88 -1.52
N GLY A 549 28.61 -9.18 -1.42
CA GLY A 549 28.08 -10.17 -2.36
C GLY A 549 26.55 -10.14 -2.43
N ARG A 550 25.88 -10.03 -1.28
CA ARG A 550 24.42 -9.94 -1.18
C ARG A 550 23.87 -8.65 -1.79
N LEU A 551 24.53 -7.51 -1.55
CA LEU A 551 24.18 -6.25 -2.21
C LEU A 551 24.30 -6.36 -3.73
N LEU A 552 25.47 -6.78 -4.24
CA LEU A 552 25.72 -6.85 -5.68
C LEU A 552 24.75 -7.82 -6.37
N ALA A 553 24.43 -8.95 -5.72
CA ALA A 553 23.42 -9.88 -6.20
C ALA A 553 22.03 -9.23 -6.33
N ASN A 554 21.61 -8.45 -5.33
CA ASN A 554 20.33 -7.75 -5.36
C ASN A 554 20.30 -6.66 -6.43
N VAL A 555 21.39 -5.87 -6.53
CA VAL A 555 21.52 -4.83 -7.57
C VAL A 555 21.42 -5.45 -8.95
N LEU A 556 22.22 -6.49 -9.23
CA LEU A 556 22.19 -7.22 -10.50
C LEU A 556 20.80 -7.79 -10.83
N THR A 557 20.14 -8.41 -9.85
CA THR A 557 18.81 -9.01 -10.05
C THR A 557 17.74 -7.95 -10.35
N ARG A 558 17.86 -6.74 -9.79
CA ARG A 558 16.88 -5.67 -9.98
C ARG A 558 17.15 -4.80 -11.20
N SER A 559 18.42 -4.52 -11.50
CA SER A 559 18.80 -3.67 -12.62
C SER A 559 18.95 -4.44 -13.94
N GLY A 560 19.30 -5.73 -13.89
CA GLY A 560 19.71 -6.49 -15.07
C GLY A 560 21.03 -5.98 -15.70
N ASP A 561 21.74 -5.07 -15.02
CA ASP A 561 22.95 -4.46 -15.54
C ASP A 561 24.19 -5.28 -15.14
N ALA A 562 24.71 -6.01 -16.11
CA ALA A 562 25.92 -6.82 -15.94
C ALA A 562 27.21 -5.97 -15.84
N SER A 563 27.15 -4.65 -16.05
CA SER A 563 28.28 -3.73 -15.88
C SER A 563 28.81 -3.70 -14.44
N ILE A 564 28.01 -4.17 -13.47
CA ILE A 564 28.40 -4.41 -12.08
C ILE A 564 29.59 -5.37 -11.93
N LEU A 565 29.89 -6.18 -12.95
CA LEU A 565 31.03 -7.10 -12.97
C LEU A 565 32.23 -6.53 -13.71
N ALA A 566 32.10 -5.34 -14.29
CA ALA A 566 33.11 -4.75 -15.13
C ALA A 566 34.10 -3.90 -14.33
N TRP A 567 34.80 -4.55 -13.40
CA TRP A 567 35.84 -3.95 -12.57
C TRP A 567 37.17 -3.89 -13.32
N THR A 568 37.84 -2.74 -13.30
CA THR A 568 39.20 -2.55 -13.82
C THR A 568 40.07 -1.89 -12.75
N GLY A 569 41.35 -2.26 -12.69
CA GLY A 569 42.33 -1.67 -11.76
C GLY A 569 42.82 -2.61 -10.64
N GLU A 570 43.56 -2.04 -9.68
CA GLU A 570 44.05 -2.79 -8.51
C GLU A 570 42.89 -3.13 -7.56
N SER A 571 42.89 -4.35 -7.02
CA SER A 571 41.89 -4.79 -6.03
C SER A 571 41.92 -3.86 -4.83
N SER A 572 40.79 -3.23 -4.51
CA SER A 572 40.67 -2.47 -3.27
C SER A 572 40.83 -3.43 -2.09
N PRO A 573 41.63 -3.08 -1.06
CA PRO A 573 41.74 -3.87 0.16
C PRO A 573 40.43 -3.88 0.98
N VAL A 574 39.49 -3.00 0.66
CA VAL A 574 38.16 -2.86 1.29
C VAL A 574 37.10 -3.72 0.59
N PHE A 575 37.30 -4.03 -0.70
CA PHE A 575 36.37 -4.80 -1.54
C PHE A 575 36.98 -6.14 -1.94
N HIS A 576 37.53 -6.87 -0.98
CA HIS A 576 37.81 -8.29 -1.20
C HIS A 576 36.45 -9.01 -1.31
N GLY A 577 36.15 -9.47 -2.53
CA GLY A 577 35.04 -10.39 -2.72
C GLY A 577 35.32 -11.70 -1.97
N PRO A 578 34.29 -12.45 -1.58
CA PRO A 578 34.48 -13.68 -0.83
C PRO A 578 35.44 -14.61 -1.58
N GLU A 579 36.49 -15.08 -0.91
CA GLU A 579 37.16 -16.32 -1.33
C GLU A 579 36.07 -17.40 -1.35
N MET A 580 35.60 -17.73 -2.56
CA MET A 580 34.65 -18.82 -2.80
C MET A 580 35.37 -20.14 -2.55
N SER A 581 35.62 -20.44 -1.29
CA SER A 581 36.02 -21.77 -0.86
C SER A 581 34.84 -22.73 -1.06
N HIS A 582 35.17 -23.89 -1.64
CA HIS A 582 34.38 -25.11 -1.80
C HIS A 582 33.81 -25.36 -3.21
N LEU A 583 34.57 -26.18 -3.96
CA LEU A 583 34.26 -26.96 -5.16
C LEU A 583 33.50 -26.26 -6.31
N PRO A 584 34.07 -26.16 -7.53
CA PRO A 584 33.26 -25.81 -8.70
C PRO A 584 32.26 -26.94 -8.97
N PRO A 585 30.95 -26.70 -8.91
CA PRO A 585 29.97 -27.65 -9.39
C PRO A 585 29.97 -27.67 -10.92
N PRO A 586 29.33 -28.67 -11.57
CA PRO A 586 29.25 -28.74 -13.02
C PRO A 586 28.56 -27.49 -13.60
N ILE A 587 29.01 -27.09 -14.78
CA ILE A 587 28.45 -26.01 -15.61
C ILE A 587 26.95 -26.33 -15.86
N PRO A 588 26.02 -25.36 -15.78
CA PRO A 588 24.65 -25.56 -16.23
C PRO A 588 24.64 -25.81 -17.74
N ASN A 589 23.85 -26.77 -18.21
CA ASN A 589 23.61 -27.00 -19.63
C ASN A 589 23.29 -25.67 -20.35
N SER A 590 24.05 -25.37 -21.42
CA SER A 590 23.82 -24.61 -22.67
C SER A 590 22.67 -23.59 -22.86
N GLU A 591 21.83 -23.26 -21.88
CA GLU A 591 20.61 -22.46 -22.08
C GLU A 591 20.78 -20.96 -21.75
N SER A 592 21.95 -20.54 -21.24
CA SER A 592 22.18 -19.14 -20.80
C SER A 592 23.31 -18.41 -21.54
N GLU A 593 23.90 -19.03 -22.57
CA GLU A 593 25.06 -18.48 -23.29
C GLU A 593 24.82 -18.48 -24.80
N CYS A 594 25.06 -17.34 -25.45
CA CYS A 594 25.14 -17.26 -26.90
C CYS A 594 26.60 -17.43 -27.34
N ILE A 595 26.95 -18.62 -27.82
CA ILE A 595 28.30 -18.90 -28.34
C ILE A 595 28.44 -18.24 -29.72
N VAL A 596 29.39 -17.31 -29.83
CA VAL A 596 29.78 -16.68 -31.09
C VAL A 596 31.11 -17.31 -31.52
N THR A 597 31.03 -18.24 -32.47
CA THR A 597 32.19 -19.04 -32.94
C THR A 597 33.08 -18.32 -33.97
N GLY A 598 32.80 -17.05 -34.24
CA GLY A 598 33.65 -16.17 -35.04
C GLY A 598 32.87 -14.94 -35.47
N LEU A 599 33.42 -13.74 -35.24
CA LEU A 599 32.99 -12.56 -35.98
C LEU A 599 33.59 -12.66 -37.39
N PRO A 600 32.79 -12.87 -38.45
CA PRO A 600 33.33 -12.85 -39.79
C PRO A 600 33.79 -11.43 -40.09
N THR A 601 34.98 -11.32 -40.68
CA THR A 601 35.62 -10.13 -41.26
C THR A 601 34.67 -9.22 -42.08
N PRO A 602 35.17 -8.09 -42.61
CA PRO A 602 34.92 -6.69 -42.21
C PRO A 602 33.46 -6.19 -42.36
N SER A 603 32.52 -7.01 -42.80
CA SER A 603 31.10 -6.65 -42.99
C SER A 603 30.22 -7.44 -42.03
N PHE A 604 30.16 -6.99 -40.78
CA PHE A 604 29.07 -7.40 -39.88
C PHE A 604 27.77 -6.85 -40.46
N ASP A 605 27.03 -7.69 -41.17
CA ASP A 605 25.80 -7.34 -41.87
C ASP A 605 24.65 -7.15 -40.86
N LEU A 606 23.73 -6.25 -41.18
CA LEU A 606 22.61 -5.90 -40.32
C LEU A 606 21.75 -7.12 -39.95
N ASP A 607 21.63 -8.08 -40.86
CA ASP A 607 20.85 -9.30 -40.67
C ASP A 607 21.48 -10.26 -39.62
N THR A 608 22.82 -10.37 -39.59
CA THR A 608 23.52 -11.10 -38.52
C THR A 608 23.47 -10.35 -37.19
N ALA A 609 23.55 -9.02 -37.23
CA ALA A 609 23.38 -8.18 -36.06
C ALA A 609 21.98 -8.34 -35.43
N LEU A 610 20.94 -8.34 -36.27
CA LEU A 610 19.55 -8.53 -35.87
C LEU A 610 19.33 -9.91 -35.25
N ARG A 611 19.80 -10.98 -35.91
CA ARG A 611 19.70 -12.35 -35.34
C ARG A 611 20.40 -12.48 -34.00
N LEU A 612 21.58 -11.88 -33.85
CA LEU A 612 22.32 -11.92 -32.59
C LEU A 612 21.60 -11.11 -31.51
N TYR A 613 21.09 -9.92 -31.85
CA TYR A 613 20.31 -9.08 -30.96
C TYR A 613 19.03 -9.78 -30.48
N ASP A 614 18.26 -10.39 -31.39
CA ASP A 614 17.05 -11.15 -31.04
C ASP A 614 17.38 -12.32 -30.10
N ARG A 615 18.43 -13.09 -30.41
CA ARG A 615 18.88 -14.21 -29.55
C ARG A 615 19.31 -13.76 -28.16
N LEU A 616 19.97 -12.60 -28.06
CA LEU A 616 20.40 -12.04 -26.79
C LEU A 616 19.21 -11.52 -25.97
N ASN A 617 18.20 -10.94 -26.62
CA ASN A 617 16.96 -10.50 -25.97
C ASN A 617 16.07 -11.67 -25.53
N GLU A 618 16.18 -12.84 -26.16
CA GLU A 618 15.50 -14.07 -25.74
C GLU A 618 16.15 -14.75 -24.53
N LEU A 619 17.39 -14.38 -24.17
CA LEU A 619 18.06 -14.97 -23.01
C LEU A 619 17.40 -14.49 -21.70
N PRO A 620 17.39 -15.34 -20.67
CA PRO A 620 16.88 -14.95 -19.36
C PRO A 620 17.69 -13.79 -18.77
N THR A 621 17.00 -12.90 -18.06
CA THR A 621 17.64 -11.79 -17.35
C THR A 621 18.67 -12.28 -16.32
N PRO A 622 19.72 -11.50 -16.03
CA PRO A 622 20.69 -11.84 -15.00
C PRO A 622 20.03 -12.23 -13.69
N ARG A 623 20.36 -13.42 -13.17
CA ARG A 623 19.81 -13.93 -11.91
C ARG A 623 20.89 -14.43 -10.99
N PHE A 624 20.71 -14.17 -9.70
CA PHE A 624 21.54 -14.74 -8.64
C PHE A 624 20.67 -15.60 -7.72
N ALA A 625 20.86 -16.92 -7.75
CA ALA A 625 20.10 -17.88 -6.97
C ALA A 625 21.02 -18.98 -6.42
N GLU A 626 20.81 -19.43 -5.18
CA GLU A 626 21.58 -20.52 -4.55
C GLU A 626 23.11 -20.30 -4.56
N SER A 627 23.57 -19.05 -4.39
CA SER A 627 24.98 -18.66 -4.52
C SER A 627 25.58 -18.89 -5.93
N ARG A 628 24.73 -18.99 -6.95
CA ARG A 628 25.11 -19.09 -8.37
C ARG A 628 24.62 -17.87 -9.13
N MET A 629 25.51 -17.31 -9.93
CA MET A 629 25.20 -16.23 -10.86
C MET A 629 24.96 -16.83 -12.25
N THR A 630 23.79 -16.56 -12.83
CA THR A 630 23.51 -16.85 -14.24
C THR A 630 23.44 -15.52 -14.99
N LEU A 631 24.26 -15.37 -16.02
CA LEU A 631 24.33 -14.15 -16.83
C LEU A 631 24.07 -14.51 -18.29
N PRO A 632 23.17 -13.80 -18.99
CA PRO A 632 23.19 -13.82 -20.44
C PRO A 632 24.58 -13.38 -20.89
N SER A 633 25.24 -14.18 -21.71
CA SER A 633 26.64 -13.93 -22.04
C SER A 633 26.95 -14.25 -23.48
N ILE A 634 27.90 -13.51 -24.04
CA ILE A 634 28.51 -13.77 -25.33
C ILE A 634 29.83 -14.49 -25.08
N ALA A 635 29.95 -15.73 -25.58
CA ALA A 635 31.16 -16.52 -25.44
C ALA A 635 31.97 -16.51 -26.75
N PHE A 636 33.24 -16.12 -26.66
CA PHE A 636 34.21 -16.12 -27.77
C PHE A 636 35.23 -17.23 -27.55
N GLN A 637 35.29 -18.17 -28.49
CA GLN A 637 36.26 -19.27 -28.43
C GLN A 637 37.67 -18.77 -28.77
N LEU A 638 38.65 -19.11 -27.93
CA LEU A 638 40.04 -18.73 -28.13
C LEU A 638 40.86 -19.84 -28.83
N PRO A 639 41.80 -19.46 -29.71
CA PRO A 639 42.79 -20.41 -30.24
C PRO A 639 43.80 -20.84 -29.16
N PRO A 640 44.56 -21.93 -29.40
CA PRO A 640 45.57 -22.42 -28.46
C PRO A 640 46.61 -21.34 -28.09
N LEU A 641 46.80 -21.12 -26.79
CA LEU A 641 47.64 -20.03 -26.27
C LEU A 641 49.14 -20.36 -26.34
N SER A 642 49.94 -19.40 -26.83
CA SER A 642 51.41 -19.41 -26.69
C SER A 642 51.82 -18.55 -25.49
N ALA A 643 52.70 -19.07 -24.63
CA ALA A 643 53.06 -18.43 -23.36
C ALA A 643 54.40 -17.69 -23.46
N SER A 644 54.46 -16.47 -22.90
CA SER A 644 55.72 -15.78 -22.59
C SER A 644 55.94 -15.76 -21.08
N ARG A 645 57.17 -16.03 -20.63
CA ARG A 645 57.53 -16.13 -19.20
C ARG A 645 58.08 -14.79 -18.73
N THR A 646 57.47 -14.18 -17.71
CA THR A 646 57.99 -12.99 -17.03
C THR A 646 58.12 -13.23 -15.52
N GLY A 647 58.97 -12.47 -14.84
CA GLY A 647 59.43 -12.76 -13.47
C GLY A 647 58.36 -12.77 -12.36
N SER A 648 57.17 -12.20 -12.57
CA SER A 648 56.09 -12.11 -11.56
C SER A 648 54.77 -12.79 -11.98
N GLY A 649 54.73 -13.43 -13.16
CA GLY A 649 53.52 -14.07 -13.70
C GLY A 649 53.71 -14.60 -15.12
N ARG A 650 52.72 -15.35 -15.64
CA ARG A 650 52.68 -15.77 -17.04
C ARG A 650 51.86 -14.76 -17.83
N VAL A 651 52.38 -14.35 -18.98
CA VAL A 651 51.69 -13.45 -19.90
C VAL A 651 51.36 -14.25 -21.16
N TYR A 652 50.09 -14.27 -21.51
CA TYR A 652 49.58 -14.89 -22.71
C TYR A 652 49.13 -13.79 -23.66
N HIS A 653 49.62 -13.81 -24.90
CA HIS A 653 49.14 -12.90 -25.93
C HIS A 653 48.17 -13.67 -26.82
N VAL A 654 46.93 -13.22 -26.84
CA VAL A 654 45.86 -13.85 -27.62
C VAL A 654 45.53 -12.94 -28.79
N GLY A 655 45.85 -13.40 -30.00
CA GLY A 655 45.31 -12.78 -31.21
C GLY A 655 43.92 -13.35 -31.46
N THR A 656 42.89 -12.52 -31.42
CA THR A 656 41.55 -12.89 -31.86
C THR A 656 41.14 -11.99 -33.02
N HIS A 657 40.36 -12.53 -33.96
CA HIS A 657 39.77 -11.72 -35.03
C HIS A 657 38.74 -10.70 -34.51
N ALA A 658 38.21 -10.92 -33.30
CA ALA A 658 37.21 -10.09 -32.65
C ALA A 658 37.77 -8.88 -31.89
N PHE A 659 38.89 -9.04 -31.17
CA PHE A 659 39.40 -8.05 -30.20
C PHE A 659 40.81 -7.53 -30.50
N GLY A 660 41.40 -7.94 -31.61
CA GLY A 660 42.82 -7.74 -31.85
C GLY A 660 43.67 -8.55 -30.87
N ARG A 661 44.80 -7.99 -30.44
CA ARG A 661 45.76 -8.65 -29.54
C ARG A 661 45.41 -8.33 -28.08
N VAL A 662 44.84 -9.31 -27.37
CA VAL A 662 44.53 -9.23 -25.94
C VAL A 662 45.71 -9.78 -25.13
N GLU A 663 46.15 -9.07 -24.10
CA GLU A 663 47.12 -9.56 -23.13
C GLU A 663 46.39 -10.14 -21.92
N ILE A 664 46.67 -11.40 -21.59
CA ILE A 664 46.13 -12.06 -20.40
C ILE A 664 47.30 -12.30 -19.46
N ARG A 665 47.29 -11.61 -18.32
CA ARG A 665 48.22 -11.88 -17.22
C ARG A 665 47.54 -12.83 -16.23
N THR A 666 48.24 -13.88 -15.83
CA THR A 666 47.73 -14.79 -14.80
C THR A 666 48.88 -15.54 -14.13
N ARG A 667 48.65 -15.97 -12.88
CA ARG A 667 49.57 -16.88 -12.16
C ARG A 667 49.38 -18.34 -12.60
N HIS A 668 48.24 -18.67 -13.21
CA HIS A 668 47.87 -20.04 -13.60
C HIS A 668 48.42 -20.44 -14.96
N ASN A 669 48.67 -21.75 -15.16
CA ASN A 669 49.12 -22.25 -16.45
C ASN A 669 47.94 -22.59 -17.37
N LEU A 670 47.62 -21.69 -18.29
CA LEU A 670 46.53 -21.85 -19.26
C LEU A 670 46.90 -22.76 -20.46
N SER A 671 48.17 -23.15 -20.62
CA SER A 671 48.63 -23.95 -21.77
C SER A 671 48.15 -25.42 -21.76
N ARG A 672 47.38 -25.82 -20.75
CA ARG A 672 46.84 -27.18 -20.56
C ARG A 672 45.31 -27.26 -20.77
N ALA A 673 44.68 -26.15 -21.13
CA ALA A 673 43.25 -26.08 -21.39
C ALA A 673 42.92 -26.63 -22.78
N ASN A 674 41.90 -27.47 -22.89
CA ASN A 674 41.45 -28.02 -24.17
C ASN A 674 40.53 -27.05 -24.93
N SER A 675 39.73 -26.26 -24.21
CA SER A 675 38.93 -25.17 -24.76
C SER A 675 38.98 -23.98 -23.81
N LEU A 676 39.25 -22.80 -24.36
CA LEU A 676 39.28 -21.52 -23.63
C LEU A 676 38.22 -20.61 -24.25
N HIS A 677 37.39 -20.04 -23.39
CA HIS A 677 36.37 -19.08 -23.80
C HIS A 677 36.60 -17.75 -23.08
N LEU A 678 36.52 -16.66 -23.82
CA LEU A 678 36.30 -15.32 -23.26
C LEU A 678 34.80 -15.09 -23.20
N ILE A 679 34.29 -14.85 -22.01
CA ILE A 679 32.86 -14.61 -21.77
C ILE A 679 32.68 -13.11 -21.50
N HIS A 680 31.79 -12.49 -22.27
CA HIS A 680 31.35 -11.12 -22.05
C HIS A 680 29.88 -11.14 -21.59
N PRO A 681 29.60 -10.73 -20.34
CA PRO A 681 28.22 -10.58 -19.87
C PRO A 681 27.44 -9.57 -20.73
N TRP A 682 26.23 -9.95 -21.15
CA TRP A 682 25.34 -9.15 -21.98
C TRP A 682 24.36 -8.32 -21.13
N SER A 683 24.10 -7.08 -21.56
CA SER A 683 23.02 -6.23 -21.05
C SER A 683 22.69 -5.14 -22.07
N ASP A 684 21.41 -4.88 -22.30
CA ASP A 684 20.94 -3.89 -23.29
C ASP A 684 21.35 -2.46 -22.92
N THR A 685 21.56 -2.18 -21.62
CA THR A 685 22.04 -0.89 -21.10
C THR A 685 23.45 -0.53 -21.59
N LEU A 686 24.25 -1.53 -22.02
CA LEU A 686 25.56 -1.30 -22.62
C LEU A 686 25.47 -0.58 -23.98
N LEU A 687 24.30 -0.58 -24.63
CA LEU A 687 24.07 0.10 -25.91
C LEU A 687 23.63 1.56 -25.75
N GLU A 688 23.26 1.98 -24.54
CA GLU A 688 22.72 3.32 -24.27
C GLU A 688 23.81 4.32 -23.82
N HIS A 689 24.88 3.83 -23.20
CA HIS A 689 25.87 4.67 -22.50
C HIS A 689 26.95 5.33 -23.38
N GLU A 690 26.95 5.17 -24.71
CA GLU A 690 28.01 5.69 -25.59
C GLU A 690 27.61 6.90 -26.47
N ASN A 691 26.56 7.64 -26.12
CA ASN A 691 26.25 8.92 -26.77
C ASN A 691 26.81 10.12 -26.00
N SER A 692 28.10 10.42 -26.22
CA SER A 692 28.62 11.79 -26.12
C SER A 692 29.48 12.17 -27.33
N ALA A 693 29.07 11.81 -28.56
CA ALA A 693 29.65 12.38 -29.79
C ALA A 693 28.92 11.94 -31.06
N PHE A 694 27.62 12.22 -31.21
CA PHE A 694 27.00 12.29 -32.55
C PHE A 694 25.99 13.42 -32.54
N VAL A 695 26.44 14.59 -33.02
CA VAL A 695 25.56 15.64 -33.54
C VAL A 695 25.18 15.18 -34.93
N GLU A 696 23.94 14.75 -35.14
CA GLU A 696 23.38 14.65 -36.48
C GLU A 696 22.82 16.02 -36.84
N ASP A 697 23.45 16.64 -37.83
CA ASP A 697 22.94 17.79 -38.58
C ASP A 697 21.68 17.34 -39.33
N ASP A 698 20.50 17.79 -38.91
CA ASP A 698 19.29 17.69 -39.72
C ASP A 698 19.12 18.98 -40.53
N GLU A 699 19.54 18.92 -41.80
CA GLU A 699 19.13 19.84 -42.85
C GLU A 699 17.68 19.55 -43.30
N GLU A 700 16.89 20.62 -43.31
CA GLU A 700 15.75 20.90 -44.20
C GLU A 700 14.60 19.87 -44.31
N THR A 701 13.44 20.26 -43.78
CA THR A 701 12.31 20.52 -44.70
C THR A 701 11.36 21.59 -44.15
N SER A 702 11.03 22.48 -45.08
CA SER A 702 10.27 23.72 -44.99
C SER A 702 8.80 23.54 -44.65
N GLY A 703 8.23 24.56 -44.00
CA GLY A 703 6.80 24.70 -43.79
C GLY A 703 6.45 25.86 -42.86
N GLU A 704 6.40 27.06 -43.43
CA GLU A 704 5.74 28.30 -42.96
C GLU A 704 4.49 27.99 -42.11
N GLY A 705 4.11 28.69 -41.03
CA GLY A 705 4.43 30.01 -40.51
C GLY A 705 3.18 30.48 -39.74
N ILE A 706 3.38 31.28 -38.68
CA ILE A 706 2.55 32.38 -38.16
C ILE A 706 2.66 32.49 -36.62
N HIS A 707 3.22 33.65 -36.24
CA HIS A 707 3.27 34.39 -34.97
C HIS A 707 2.02 34.20 -34.05
N ASP A 708 2.08 34.34 -32.72
CA ASP A 708 2.53 35.54 -32.01
C ASP A 708 2.66 35.33 -30.47
N GLU A 709 3.31 36.31 -29.85
CA GLU A 709 3.96 36.46 -28.53
C GLU A 709 3.21 36.15 -27.20
N GLY A 710 4.02 35.89 -26.15
CA GLY A 710 3.65 36.03 -24.75
C GLY A 710 4.63 35.36 -23.77
N SER A 711 5.55 36.15 -23.21
CA SER A 711 6.57 35.78 -22.21
C SER A 711 6.02 35.46 -20.82
N ASP A 712 6.58 34.46 -20.12
CA ASP A 712 7.28 34.64 -18.82
C ASP A 712 7.65 33.30 -18.14
N GLU A 713 8.98 33.13 -18.03
CA GLU A 713 9.80 32.54 -16.95
C GLU A 713 9.37 31.30 -16.11
N ASN A 714 10.17 30.24 -16.31
CA ASN A 714 10.85 29.41 -15.29
C ASN A 714 10.02 28.60 -14.27
N SER A 715 9.75 27.35 -14.65
CA SER A 715 10.08 26.20 -13.78
C SER A 715 10.76 25.12 -14.62
N SER A 716 12.09 25.01 -14.47
CA SER A 716 12.92 23.99 -15.08
C SER A 716 12.64 22.61 -14.47
N SER A 717 11.57 21.96 -14.91
CA SER A 717 11.51 20.50 -14.93
C SER A 717 11.87 20.08 -16.35
N LEU A 718 13.13 19.70 -16.55
CA LEU A 718 13.47 18.86 -17.71
C LEU A 718 12.47 17.68 -17.69
N PRO A 719 11.80 17.36 -18.82
CA PRO A 719 10.91 16.23 -18.85
C PRO A 719 11.71 14.99 -18.43
N PRO A 720 11.11 14.05 -17.67
CA PRO A 720 11.78 12.78 -17.39
C PRO A 720 12.25 12.22 -18.71
N ILE A 721 13.53 11.86 -18.80
CA ILE A 721 14.08 11.16 -19.97
C ILE A 721 13.21 9.92 -20.12
N ARG A 722 12.22 10.00 -21.02
CA ARG A 722 11.50 8.82 -21.48
C ARG A 722 12.54 8.07 -22.29
N ILE A 723 13.07 7.00 -21.71
CA ILE A 723 13.80 5.99 -22.46
C ILE A 723 12.78 5.45 -23.47
N VAL A 724 12.83 5.99 -24.69
CA VAL A 724 12.07 5.45 -25.81
C VAL A 724 12.63 4.05 -26.03
N PRO A 725 11.80 2.98 -26.07
CA PRO A 725 12.28 1.64 -26.38
C PRO A 725 13.10 1.71 -27.67
N MET A 726 14.38 1.35 -27.58
CA MET A 726 15.28 1.40 -28.73
C MET A 726 14.69 0.53 -29.84
N ASP A 727 14.52 1.09 -31.04
CA ASP A 727 13.99 0.30 -32.14
C ASP A 727 14.96 -0.87 -32.44
N ARG A 728 14.39 -1.97 -32.93
CA ARG A 728 15.12 -3.24 -33.13
C ARG A 728 16.32 -3.09 -34.07
N GLU A 729 16.23 -2.21 -35.06
CA GLU A 729 17.30 -2.00 -36.04
C GLU A 729 18.45 -1.18 -35.44
N THR A 730 18.11 -0.13 -34.69
CA THR A 730 19.02 0.70 -33.92
C THR A 730 19.76 -0.13 -32.87
N GLY A 731 19.06 -1.00 -32.14
CA GLY A 731 19.67 -1.94 -31.19
C GLY A 731 20.69 -2.87 -31.83
N ALA A 732 20.33 -3.47 -32.97
CA ALA A 732 21.24 -4.32 -33.74
C ALA A 732 22.46 -3.56 -34.28
N ARG A 733 22.28 -2.34 -34.79
CA ARG A 733 23.38 -1.48 -35.27
C ARG A 733 24.32 -1.08 -34.14
N ARG A 734 23.79 -0.74 -32.96
CA ARG A 734 24.61 -0.44 -31.78
C ARG A 734 25.34 -1.66 -31.25
N LEU A 735 24.71 -2.83 -31.24
CA LEU A 735 25.37 -4.10 -30.92
C LEU A 735 26.55 -4.38 -31.87
N ALA A 736 26.34 -4.18 -33.17
CA ALA A 736 27.37 -4.31 -34.19
C ALA A 736 28.56 -3.37 -33.95
N ALA A 737 28.28 -2.11 -33.62
CA ALA A 737 29.29 -1.13 -33.26
C ALA A 737 30.03 -1.53 -31.97
N ARG A 738 29.30 -1.99 -30.95
CA ARG A 738 29.86 -2.37 -29.64
C ARG A 738 30.79 -3.56 -29.71
N LEU A 739 30.45 -4.58 -30.52
CA LEU A 739 31.27 -5.78 -30.74
C LEU A 739 32.60 -5.48 -31.46
N ARG A 740 32.71 -4.32 -32.13
CA ARG A 740 33.94 -3.86 -32.78
C ARG A 740 34.84 -3.04 -31.85
N GLN A 741 34.34 -2.66 -30.67
CA GLN A 741 35.13 -1.96 -29.66
C GLN A 741 35.71 -2.93 -28.64
N PRO A 742 36.88 -2.64 -28.04
CA PRO A 742 37.41 -3.44 -26.95
C PRO A 742 36.42 -3.50 -25.77
N PHE A 743 36.31 -4.67 -25.15
CA PHE A 743 35.47 -4.88 -23.97
C PHE A 743 36.23 -4.51 -22.70
N GLY A 744 35.57 -3.81 -21.79
CA GLY A 744 36.16 -3.38 -20.51
C GLY A 744 36.29 -4.51 -19.47
N ALA A 745 35.56 -5.61 -19.64
CA ALA A 745 35.65 -6.78 -18.75
C ALA A 745 35.33 -8.07 -19.51
N LEU A 746 36.20 -9.06 -19.30
CA LEU A 746 36.10 -10.39 -19.88
C LEU A 746 36.34 -11.40 -18.76
N LEU A 747 35.47 -12.41 -18.69
CA LEU A 747 35.66 -13.58 -17.83
C LEU A 747 36.36 -14.66 -18.67
N LEU A 748 37.39 -15.31 -18.10
CA LEU A 748 38.06 -16.43 -18.76
C LEU A 748 37.56 -17.73 -18.14
N THR A 749 36.97 -18.61 -18.95
CA THR A 749 36.54 -19.94 -18.48
C THR A 749 37.38 -21.05 -19.10
N LEU A 750 37.58 -22.10 -18.30
CA LEU A 750 38.30 -23.32 -18.65
C LEU A 750 37.28 -24.47 -18.66
N GLU A 751 37.13 -25.20 -19.76
CA GLU A 751 36.44 -26.50 -19.71
C GLU A 751 37.31 -27.49 -18.92
N PRO A 752 36.83 -28.03 -17.77
CA PRO A 752 37.67 -28.86 -16.93
C PRO A 752 37.82 -30.26 -17.53
N THR A 753 39.03 -30.63 -17.92
CA THR A 753 39.43 -32.04 -18.07
C THR A 753 39.60 -32.68 -16.69
N GLY A 754 38.50 -32.93 -15.98
CA GLY A 754 38.46 -33.85 -14.83
C GLY A 754 39.42 -33.62 -13.64
N ARG A 755 40.27 -32.58 -13.60
CA ARG A 755 41.17 -32.31 -12.47
C ARG A 755 41.49 -30.81 -12.29
N ARG A 756 41.02 -30.29 -11.14
CA ARG A 756 41.50 -29.16 -10.30
C ARG A 756 42.42 -28.09 -10.93
N ALA A 757 41.92 -26.85 -10.97
CA ALA A 757 42.61 -25.57 -10.68
C ALA A 757 41.50 -24.50 -10.57
N GLY A 758 41.44 -23.51 -9.67
CA GLY A 758 42.47 -22.66 -9.06
C GLY A 758 42.11 -21.21 -9.45
N GLU A 759 41.85 -20.33 -8.47
CA GLU A 759 41.30 -18.96 -8.60
C GLU A 759 41.90 -18.11 -9.74
N LEU A 760 41.06 -17.46 -10.54
CA LEU A 760 41.51 -16.43 -11.49
C LEU A 760 41.20 -15.04 -10.94
N ARG A 761 42.24 -14.34 -10.46
CA ARG A 761 42.21 -12.88 -10.30
C ARG A 761 42.32 -12.24 -11.69
N GLN A 762 41.36 -11.39 -12.03
CA GLN A 762 41.38 -10.51 -13.18
C GLN A 762 42.55 -9.53 -13.05
N THR A 763 43.40 -9.46 -14.07
CA THR A 763 44.43 -8.42 -14.21
C THR A 763 44.26 -7.78 -15.57
N ALA A 764 44.25 -6.44 -15.59
CA ALA A 764 44.34 -5.61 -16.78
C ALA A 764 45.70 -5.78 -17.51
#